data_AF-A0A0F9QYR4-F1
#
_entry.id   AF-A0A0F9QYR4-F1
#
_cell.length_a   1.000
_cell.length_b   1.000
_cell.length_c   1.000
_cell.angle_alpha   90.00
_cell.angle_beta   90.00
_cell.angle_gamma   90.00
#
_symmetry.space_group_name_H-M   'P 1'
#
loop_
_entity.id
_entity.type
_entity.pdbx_description
1 polymer ?
#
loop_
_entity_poly.entity_id
_entity_poly.type
_entity_poly.pdbx_seq_one_letter_code
_entity_poly.pdbx_strand_id
1 'polypeptide(L)'
;MPESEKVVRLAKTGKASNARTQRAVKAIAFGVDPRDVTKVTVTDDSEPGRSKSTTEDPFDALASDGRIIEPPFDMLALAMLPERSTELLPVIEAMEINIEGFGHRLVPRVDLDKLDNGGGEASKEMRAAVNKEKTKLTNFFAYASLRDSFIAQRRKLRRDLESTGNAYWEVIESAAGVIHQLVHLPSYQMRLGVLDAEQVKVPVPILELQEDGSVKVKEVESWERFRPFVQSRAIQRQNLQFSGDHRTRWFKEFGDPRTYDNRTGMEVKGGDITKLPEVHRANAIIHFKLYSPRAPYGLPRFIGNLLSIFGDRAAEEINFTTFQNNNVPSMMLLVSNGQLTDDSLDRIKEHFEGLQSSDNRSTLLLIEGEGVELVDGGEDGGQIKIEAIPMVDSQHNDALFQAYSKNNQEKIRRAFRMPPILVGKCHSEDTEYLTDRGWLPYRVIEDGARLATLNRETGGLEYQIPTARHEYDHDGPLVHLRNRGVDALVTSNHNLWTRPTTASTHSPKPWRFVRVDELAHLRGGNGGYVELPVSAAWEGEDRQTFDIPAPDRKNARDPGKLTKNPIRDLARYESREGKRTVPMLAFLRFLGYFVAEGSTTETRGPIVLSQNRGEISDDMIAVLREIGFDPTVVESRPSQLNISVSHLGLWTWLRENCGTGSDTKKFPRWMLDLTPELIENALRCAVASDGHEPERGSPGAFAYSTTSKQLADQIHEIGLRLGYAVTSRVEHGEGRKPKWCLYAHAGRRHLLHPMRQAKLVDYQGKVSCFTVPNGTLVTRRNGRVLISGNSEDYNRNVAEASRKLADEQVFAPEREEFDAFINRRLFPVMKIVFHKFKSNSPNTTDNAELVKLIANSEKTGGMTPRIARGILEDILGIELPPFPKDFPLDVPFSLTMAEAVKNMADPTEPGQQVTALKTIDLITKLTEGTVSDEEEGEAIKLVAMAQRHLEKKFRQIRDQPPNPES
;
A
#
# COMPACT_ATOMS: atom_id res chain seq x y z
N MET A 1 29.39 35.80 50.72
CA MET A 1 28.40 35.90 49.62
C MET A 1 27.20 35.05 49.96
N PRO A 2 25.96 35.58 49.88
CA PRO A 2 24.76 34.84 50.27
C PRO A 2 24.44 33.73 49.24
N GLU A 3 23.84 32.62 49.69
CA GLU A 3 23.49 31.47 48.86
C GLU A 3 22.55 31.81 47.68
N SER A 4 21.78 32.90 47.79
CA SER A 4 20.90 33.41 46.71
C SER A 4 21.68 33.82 45.46
N GLU A 5 22.92 34.32 45.57
CA GLU A 5 23.74 34.70 44.41
C GLU A 5 24.37 33.49 43.71
N LYS A 6 24.60 32.38 44.44
CA LYS A 6 25.12 31.12 43.85
C LYS A 6 24.04 30.43 43.01
N VAL A 7 22.78 30.43 43.45
CA VAL A 7 21.65 29.86 42.70
C VAL A 7 21.37 30.66 41.42
N VAL A 8 21.49 31.99 41.46
CA VAL A 8 21.33 32.86 40.27
C VAL A 8 22.49 32.67 39.26
N ARG A 9 23.72 32.43 39.72
CA ARG A 9 24.85 32.12 38.82
C ARG A 9 24.72 30.74 38.16
N LEU A 10 24.28 29.71 38.88
CA LEU A 10 24.02 28.37 38.35
C LEU A 10 22.85 28.36 37.34
N ALA A 11 21.79 29.13 37.59
CA ALA A 11 20.69 29.33 36.65
C ALA A 11 21.13 30.06 35.36
N LYS A 12 22.05 31.02 35.47
CA LYS A 12 22.64 31.72 34.30
C LYS A 12 23.53 30.81 33.44
N THR A 13 24.30 29.92 34.04
CA THR A 13 25.11 28.93 33.30
C THR A 13 24.28 27.83 32.64
N GLY A 14 23.15 27.43 33.26
CA GLY A 14 22.18 26.51 32.63
C GLY A 14 21.36 27.14 31.51
N LYS A 15 20.99 28.44 31.62
CA LYS A 15 20.36 29.21 30.54
C LYS A 15 21.23 29.29 29.29
N ALA A 16 22.55 29.45 29.44
CA ALA A 16 23.47 29.55 28.31
C ALA A 16 23.60 28.25 27.50
N SER A 17 23.53 27.07 28.13
CA SER A 17 23.59 25.79 27.42
C SER A 17 22.27 25.41 26.76
N ASN A 18 21.12 25.68 27.41
CA ASN A 18 19.79 25.45 26.82
C ASN A 18 19.51 26.39 25.64
N ALA A 19 19.86 27.67 25.76
CA ALA A 19 19.71 28.62 24.66
C ALA A 19 20.56 28.21 23.44
N ARG A 20 21.75 27.63 23.63
CA ARG A 20 22.62 27.18 22.54
C ARG A 20 22.07 25.95 21.81
N THR A 21 21.50 24.99 22.55
CA THR A 21 20.86 23.78 22.00
C THR A 21 19.54 24.11 21.29
N GLN A 22 18.71 24.98 21.88
CA GLN A 22 17.49 25.50 21.24
C GLN A 22 17.84 26.30 19.97
N ARG A 23 18.87 27.15 20.00
CA ARG A 23 19.37 27.89 18.82
C ARG A 23 19.91 26.97 17.73
N ALA A 24 20.60 25.87 18.08
CA ALA A 24 21.07 24.89 17.11
C ALA A 24 19.89 24.17 16.42
N VAL A 25 18.91 23.69 17.20
CA VAL A 25 17.72 23.04 16.63
C VAL A 25 16.87 24.03 15.83
N LYS A 26 16.76 25.28 16.25
CA LYS A 26 16.03 26.35 15.53
C LYS A 26 16.77 26.79 14.25
N ALA A 27 18.09 26.99 14.30
CA ALA A 27 18.90 27.28 13.12
C ALA A 27 18.79 26.15 12.07
N ILE A 28 18.88 24.89 12.52
CA ILE A 28 18.80 23.73 11.62
C ILE A 28 17.35 23.46 11.14
N ALA A 29 16.34 23.60 12.00
CA ALA A 29 14.93 23.41 11.65
C ALA A 29 14.34 24.55 10.81
N PHE A 30 15.01 25.70 10.71
CA PHE A 30 14.63 26.79 9.80
C PHE A 30 15.60 26.97 8.62
N GLY A 31 16.71 26.22 8.56
CA GLY A 31 17.70 26.33 7.47
C GLY A 31 18.48 27.65 7.50
N VAL A 32 18.68 28.25 8.67
CA VAL A 32 19.39 29.52 8.87
C VAL A 32 20.81 29.23 9.36
N ASP A 33 21.84 29.87 8.80
CA ASP A 33 23.22 29.70 9.30
C ASP A 33 23.25 30.10 10.79
N PRO A 34 23.79 29.25 11.69
CA PRO A 34 23.97 29.59 13.10
C PRO A 34 24.66 30.94 13.34
N ARG A 35 25.46 31.41 12.37
CA ARG A 35 26.16 32.71 12.37
C ARG A 35 25.27 33.90 11.99
N ASP A 36 24.15 33.68 11.30
CA ASP A 36 23.18 34.75 10.99
C ASP A 36 22.21 35.01 12.14
N VAL A 37 21.95 34.00 12.98
CA VAL A 37 21.15 34.17 14.21
C VAL A 37 21.84 35.13 15.19
N THR A 38 23.19 35.18 15.18
CA THR A 38 23.98 36.13 16.00
C THR A 38 23.87 37.59 15.54
N LYS A 39 23.48 37.88 14.30
CA LYS A 39 23.35 39.26 13.79
C LYS A 39 22.04 39.96 14.17
N VAL A 40 21.06 39.23 14.71
CA VAL A 40 19.73 39.81 15.04
C VAL A 40 19.68 40.48 16.43
N THR A 41 20.76 40.46 17.23
CA THR A 41 20.75 41.06 18.59
C THR A 41 21.98 41.86 19.00
N VAL A 42 22.74 42.42 18.05
CA VAL A 42 23.70 43.49 18.37
C VAL A 42 23.66 44.56 17.27
N THR A 43 22.59 45.36 17.26
CA THR A 43 22.73 46.73 16.74
C THR A 43 23.26 47.59 17.88
N ASP A 44 24.44 48.16 17.66
CA ASP A 44 25.10 49.14 18.51
C ASP A 44 24.10 50.20 19.04
N ASP A 45 24.17 50.47 20.33
CA ASP A 45 23.28 51.35 21.11
C ASP A 45 23.48 52.86 20.81
N SER A 46 23.71 53.26 19.54
CA SER A 46 24.17 54.62 19.23
C SER A 46 23.45 55.37 18.11
N GLU A 47 22.14 55.16 17.91
CA GLU A 47 21.33 56.11 17.11
C GLU A 47 20.00 56.48 17.79
N PRO A 48 19.80 57.74 18.19
CA PRO A 48 18.55 58.21 18.74
C PRO A 48 17.56 58.53 17.60
N GLY A 49 16.55 57.67 17.39
CA GLY A 49 15.46 58.03 16.46
C GLY A 49 14.58 56.93 15.89
N ARG A 50 14.88 55.63 16.08
CA ARG A 50 13.97 54.56 15.65
C ARG A 50 13.10 54.05 16.80
N SER A 51 11.79 54.16 16.64
CA SER A 51 10.81 53.58 17.54
C SER A 51 10.99 52.07 17.66
N LYS A 52 11.15 51.60 18.90
CA LYS A 52 11.21 50.19 19.28
C LYS A 52 9.85 49.55 19.00
N SER A 53 9.80 48.66 18.02
CA SER A 53 8.70 47.69 17.87
C SER A 53 9.24 46.46 17.14
N THR A 54 10.13 45.75 17.82
CA THR A 54 10.40 44.35 17.50
C THR A 54 9.42 43.56 18.37
N THR A 55 8.40 42.96 17.77
CA THR A 55 7.41 42.13 18.47
C THR A 55 8.12 40.90 19.04
N GLU A 56 8.37 40.91 20.37
CA GLU A 56 9.00 39.81 21.12
C GLU A 56 8.07 38.59 21.23
N ASP A 57 8.64 37.38 21.34
CA ASP A 57 7.87 36.15 21.59
C ASP A 57 7.12 36.33 22.92
N PRO A 58 5.77 36.17 22.95
CA PRO A 58 5.00 36.32 24.19
C PRO A 58 5.40 35.32 25.28
N PHE A 59 6.10 34.23 24.94
CA PHE A 59 6.63 33.30 25.93
C PHE A 59 7.95 33.75 26.55
N ASP A 60 8.76 34.58 25.88
CA ASP A 60 10.08 35.01 26.40
C ASP A 60 9.93 35.86 27.66
N ALA A 61 8.95 36.77 27.67
CA ALA A 61 8.62 37.57 28.86
C ALA A 61 8.13 36.67 30.02
N LEU A 62 7.21 35.75 29.75
CA LEU A 62 6.67 34.83 30.76
C LEU A 62 7.73 33.87 31.32
N ALA A 63 8.69 33.43 30.49
CA ALA A 63 9.80 32.59 30.91
C ALA A 63 10.82 33.38 31.73
N SER A 64 11.08 34.64 31.37
CA SER A 64 11.94 35.55 32.13
C SER A 64 11.39 35.85 33.52
N ASP A 65 10.07 36.00 33.62
CA ASP A 65 9.35 36.17 34.89
C ASP A 65 9.22 34.86 35.69
N GLY A 66 9.70 33.73 35.16
CA GLY A 66 9.64 32.42 35.80
C GLY A 66 8.22 31.86 35.92
N ARG A 67 7.26 32.34 35.12
CA ARG A 67 5.86 31.91 35.16
C ARG A 67 5.60 30.64 34.34
N ILE A 68 6.44 30.39 33.36
CA ILE A 68 6.39 29.19 32.50
C ILE A 68 7.72 28.46 32.49
N ILE A 69 7.66 27.18 32.14
CA ILE A 69 8.82 26.31 31.98
C ILE A 69 9.17 26.26 30.49
N GLU A 70 10.43 26.52 30.17
CA GLU A 70 10.91 26.37 28.80
C GLU A 70 11.00 24.88 28.42
N PRO A 71 10.51 24.50 27.22
CA PRO A 71 10.65 23.14 26.74
C PRO A 71 12.14 22.85 26.45
N PRO A 72 12.58 21.59 26.63
CA PRO A 72 13.98 21.21 26.40
C PRO A 72 14.43 21.38 24.93
N PHE A 73 13.48 21.38 24.00
CA PHE A 73 13.68 21.63 22.57
C PHE A 73 12.60 22.58 22.06
N ASP A 74 12.88 23.29 20.97
CA ASP A 74 11.89 24.18 20.34
C ASP A 74 10.73 23.35 19.77
N MET A 75 9.52 23.61 20.27
CA MET A 75 8.34 22.80 19.94
C MET A 75 7.87 22.99 18.50
N LEU A 76 8.06 24.19 17.92
CA LEU A 76 7.70 24.45 16.53
C LEU A 76 8.68 23.75 15.59
N ALA A 77 9.97 23.80 15.90
CA ALA A 77 10.99 23.04 15.18
C ALA A 77 10.65 21.55 15.17
N LEU A 78 10.33 20.96 16.32
CA LEU A 78 9.94 19.54 16.40
C LEU A 78 8.67 19.23 15.58
N ALA A 79 7.67 20.12 15.61
CA ALA A 79 6.43 19.94 14.84
C ALA A 79 6.65 20.00 13.31
N MET A 80 7.66 20.72 12.84
CA MET A 80 8.00 20.85 11.41
C MET A 80 8.94 19.74 10.90
N LEU A 81 9.63 19.02 11.78
CA LEU A 81 10.58 17.97 11.38
C LEU A 81 9.97 16.87 10.48
N PRO A 82 8.73 16.39 10.72
CA PRO A 82 8.12 15.40 9.84
C PRO A 82 7.99 15.87 8.39
N GLU A 83 7.77 17.17 8.13
CA GLU A 83 7.67 17.72 6.77
C GLU A 83 9.02 17.78 6.04
N ARG A 84 10.12 17.74 6.79
CA ARG A 84 11.49 17.85 6.26
C ARG A 84 12.20 16.50 6.15
N SER A 85 11.64 15.45 6.74
CA SER A 85 12.23 14.11 6.77
C SER A 85 11.41 13.16 5.90
N THR A 86 12.10 12.45 5.02
CA THR A 86 11.52 11.47 4.11
C THR A 86 10.97 10.21 4.81
N GLU A 87 11.45 9.92 6.02
CA GLU A 87 11.09 8.70 6.76
C GLU A 87 10.25 8.97 8.01
N LEU A 88 10.47 10.11 8.70
CA LEU A 88 9.82 10.36 9.98
C LEU A 88 8.30 10.49 9.85
N LEU A 89 7.81 11.18 8.81
CA LEU A 89 6.37 11.36 8.62
C LEU A 89 5.65 10.03 8.35
N PRO A 90 6.09 9.18 7.40
CA PRO A 90 5.48 7.86 7.20
C PRO A 90 5.43 6.98 8.46
N VAL A 91 6.47 7.06 9.30
CA VAL A 91 6.51 6.33 10.57
C VAL A 91 5.48 6.86 11.58
N ILE A 92 5.32 8.19 11.67
CA ILE A 92 4.30 8.81 12.52
C ILE A 92 2.88 8.49 12.00
N GLU A 93 2.67 8.50 10.69
CA GLU A 93 1.39 8.14 10.08
C GLU A 93 1.03 6.67 10.35
N ALA A 94 2.01 5.77 10.32
CA ALA A 94 1.79 4.38 10.69
C ALA A 94 1.37 4.23 12.18
N MET A 95 1.94 5.02 13.10
CA MET A 95 1.49 5.08 14.50
C MET A 95 0.05 5.61 14.61
N GLU A 96 -0.24 6.70 13.90
CA GLU A 96 -1.56 7.34 13.85
C GLU A 96 -2.66 6.37 13.39
N ILE A 97 -2.42 5.65 12.30
CA ILE A 97 -3.39 4.71 11.72
C ILE A 97 -3.56 3.48 12.62
N ASN A 98 -2.47 2.86 13.06
CA ASN A 98 -2.56 1.58 13.76
C ASN A 98 -3.03 1.70 15.22
N ILE A 99 -2.85 2.86 15.85
CA ILE A 99 -3.31 3.12 17.23
C ILE A 99 -4.71 3.72 17.22
N GLU A 100 -4.96 4.74 16.39
CA GLU A 100 -6.18 5.55 16.48
C GLU A 100 -7.20 5.25 15.36
N GLY A 101 -6.76 4.72 14.22
CA GLY A 101 -7.54 4.62 12.98
C GLY A 101 -8.71 3.65 13.01
N PHE A 102 -8.65 2.61 13.84
CA PHE A 102 -9.71 1.57 13.94
C PHE A 102 -10.91 2.01 14.80
N GLY A 103 -10.83 3.17 15.45
CA GLY A 103 -11.89 3.69 16.30
C GLY A 103 -11.95 3.01 17.67
N HIS A 104 -13.16 2.93 18.23
CA HIS A 104 -13.39 2.46 19.59
C HIS A 104 -14.75 1.78 19.73
N ARG A 105 -14.90 1.02 20.81
CA ARG A 105 -16.16 0.43 21.25
C ARG A 105 -16.37 0.63 22.75
N LEU A 106 -17.63 0.55 23.15
CA LEU A 106 -18.04 0.61 24.56
C LEU A 106 -18.34 -0.80 25.04
N VAL A 107 -17.53 -1.30 25.96
CA VAL A 107 -17.67 -2.66 26.51
C VAL A 107 -18.44 -2.58 27.83
N PRO A 108 -19.57 -3.27 27.99
CA PRO A 108 -20.29 -3.30 29.25
C PRO A 108 -19.45 -3.98 30.35
N ARG A 109 -19.47 -3.41 31.56
CA ARG A 109 -18.87 -3.99 32.78
C ARG A 109 -19.77 -5.03 33.44
N VAL A 110 -21.05 -4.99 33.12
CA VAL A 110 -22.08 -5.91 33.60
C VAL A 110 -22.37 -6.96 32.55
N ASP A 111 -22.68 -8.16 33.02
CA ASP A 111 -23.08 -9.28 32.18
C ASP A 111 -24.49 -9.05 31.65
N LEU A 112 -24.58 -8.61 30.39
CA LEU A 112 -25.83 -8.28 29.72
C LEU A 112 -26.77 -9.48 29.60
N ASP A 113 -26.23 -10.69 29.45
CA ASP A 113 -27.04 -11.88 29.24
C ASP A 113 -27.68 -12.37 30.55
N LYS A 114 -26.97 -12.22 31.69
CA LYS A 114 -27.57 -12.47 33.02
C LYS A 114 -28.72 -11.51 33.33
N LEU A 115 -28.63 -10.26 32.87
CA LEU A 115 -29.70 -9.28 33.00
C LEU A 115 -30.93 -9.63 32.15
N ASP A 116 -30.72 -10.14 30.93
CA ASP A 116 -31.80 -10.51 30.02
C ASP A 116 -32.55 -11.78 30.47
N ASN A 117 -31.84 -12.72 31.11
CA ASN A 117 -32.40 -13.99 31.60
C ASN A 117 -32.98 -13.91 33.02
N GLY A 118 -32.57 -12.93 33.84
CA GLY A 118 -32.98 -12.83 35.24
C GLY A 118 -34.47 -12.50 35.47
N GLY A 119 -35.20 -12.03 34.45
CA GLY A 119 -36.66 -11.89 34.43
C GLY A 119 -37.32 -10.87 35.39
N GLY A 120 -36.65 -10.51 36.50
CA GLY A 120 -37.15 -9.63 37.55
C GLY A 120 -37.12 -8.14 37.22
N GLU A 121 -37.87 -7.35 37.99
CA GLU A 121 -38.01 -5.89 37.83
C GLU A 121 -36.66 -5.17 37.99
N ALA A 122 -35.85 -5.57 38.97
CA ALA A 122 -34.49 -5.05 39.17
C ALA A 122 -33.55 -5.30 37.97
N SER A 123 -33.64 -6.44 37.30
CA SER A 123 -32.82 -6.74 36.11
C SER A 123 -33.22 -5.89 34.92
N LYS A 124 -34.53 -5.59 34.77
CA LYS A 124 -35.03 -4.69 33.72
C LYS A 124 -34.60 -3.24 33.97
N GLU A 125 -34.68 -2.77 35.21
CA GLU A 125 -34.22 -1.43 35.59
C GLU A 125 -32.73 -1.24 35.35
N MET A 126 -31.91 -2.22 35.76
CA MET A 126 -30.47 -2.19 35.52
C MET A 126 -30.16 -2.23 34.02
N ARG A 127 -30.86 -3.04 33.22
CA ARG A 127 -30.70 -3.05 31.76
C ARG A 127 -31.05 -1.71 31.12
N ALA A 128 -32.11 -1.06 31.58
CA ALA A 128 -32.48 0.28 31.13
C ALA A 128 -31.42 1.33 31.49
N ALA A 129 -30.84 1.25 32.69
CA ALA A 129 -29.76 2.13 33.12
C ALA A 129 -28.48 1.97 32.27
N VAL A 130 -28.10 0.72 31.98
CA VAL A 130 -26.96 0.40 31.10
C VAL A 130 -27.19 0.96 29.70
N ASN A 131 -28.34 0.69 29.09
CA ASN A 131 -28.67 1.22 27.76
C ASN A 131 -28.69 2.76 27.73
N LYS A 132 -29.19 3.41 28.79
CA LYS A 132 -29.19 4.87 28.91
C LYS A 132 -27.77 5.43 28.96
N GLU A 133 -26.87 4.80 29.72
CA GLU A 133 -25.46 5.19 29.77
C GLU A 133 -24.78 4.99 28.41
N LYS A 134 -25.04 3.87 27.73
CA LYS A 134 -24.54 3.58 26.38
C LYS A 134 -24.94 4.67 25.40
N THR A 135 -26.23 5.01 25.31
CA THR A 135 -26.72 6.08 24.43
C THR A 135 -26.08 7.43 24.76
N LYS A 136 -25.92 7.75 26.04
CA LYS A 136 -25.22 8.97 26.48
C LYS A 136 -23.78 9.00 25.97
N LEU A 137 -23.04 7.90 26.11
CA LEU A 137 -21.64 7.79 25.67
C LEU A 137 -21.50 7.80 24.14
N THR A 138 -22.37 7.10 23.42
CA THR A 138 -22.39 7.11 21.96
C THR A 138 -22.61 8.53 21.44
N ASN A 139 -23.58 9.26 22.00
CA ASN A 139 -23.80 10.66 21.66
C ASN A 139 -22.60 11.53 22.05
N PHE A 140 -22.01 11.30 23.24
CA PHE A 140 -20.82 12.04 23.66
C PHE A 140 -19.67 11.86 22.68
N PHE A 141 -19.28 10.64 22.30
CA PHE A 141 -18.16 10.43 21.38
C PHE A 141 -18.49 10.81 19.93
N ALA A 142 -19.75 10.79 19.51
CA ALA A 142 -20.15 11.32 18.21
C ALA A 142 -19.96 12.85 18.13
N TYR A 143 -20.15 13.57 19.23
CA TYR A 143 -20.13 15.04 19.29
C TYR A 143 -19.06 15.62 20.24
N ALA A 144 -18.10 14.80 20.67
CA ALA A 144 -17.02 15.21 21.58
C ALA A 144 -16.23 16.36 20.97
N SER A 145 -16.15 16.42 19.64
CA SER A 145 -15.74 17.59 18.88
C SER A 145 -16.85 17.95 17.90
N LEU A 146 -17.15 19.24 17.77
CA LEU A 146 -18.19 19.72 16.86
C LEU A 146 -17.72 19.84 15.39
N ARG A 147 -16.41 19.78 15.14
CA ARG A 147 -15.83 20.04 13.82
C ARG A 147 -15.28 18.78 13.15
N ASP A 148 -14.62 17.95 13.95
CA ASP A 148 -14.01 16.70 13.52
C ASP A 148 -14.67 15.51 14.23
N SER A 149 -14.63 14.33 13.61
CA SER A 149 -14.95 13.08 14.29
C SER A 149 -13.99 12.81 15.45
N PHE A 150 -14.41 12.05 16.45
CA PHE A 150 -13.54 11.69 17.58
C PHE A 150 -12.29 10.93 17.14
N ILE A 151 -12.37 10.13 16.07
CA ILE A 151 -11.22 9.44 15.46
C ILE A 151 -10.23 10.47 14.90
N ALA A 152 -10.71 11.45 14.13
CA ALA A 152 -9.85 12.50 13.57
C ALA A 152 -9.18 13.36 14.67
N GLN A 153 -9.88 13.66 15.77
CA GLN A 153 -9.29 14.31 16.95
C GLN A 153 -8.17 13.48 17.59
N ARG A 154 -8.39 12.17 17.78
CA ARG A 154 -7.37 11.24 18.31
C ARG A 154 -6.15 11.15 17.39
N ARG A 155 -6.37 11.12 16.07
CA ARG A 155 -5.29 11.14 15.06
C ARG A 155 -4.43 12.41 15.18
N LYS A 156 -5.04 13.60 15.30
CA LYS A 156 -4.33 14.87 15.54
C LYS A 156 -3.55 14.84 16.86
N LEU A 157 -4.15 14.32 17.92
CA LEU A 157 -3.50 14.14 19.23
C LEU A 157 -2.25 13.24 19.11
N ARG A 158 -2.38 12.09 18.44
CA ARG A 158 -1.28 11.14 18.24
C ARG A 158 -0.14 11.74 17.42
N ARG A 159 -0.46 12.48 16.35
CA ARG A 159 0.54 13.16 15.52
C ARG A 159 1.37 14.15 16.34
N ASP A 160 0.72 14.99 17.15
CA ASP A 160 1.40 15.93 18.04
C ASP A 160 2.28 15.22 19.08
N LEU A 161 1.75 14.14 19.66
CA LEU A 161 2.43 13.34 20.68
C LEU A 161 3.69 12.68 20.12
N GLU A 162 3.63 12.08 18.93
CA GLU A 162 4.80 11.44 18.31
C GLU A 162 5.79 12.46 17.72
N SER A 163 5.33 13.63 17.26
CA SER A 163 6.18 14.67 16.68
C SER A 163 6.94 15.46 17.75
N THR A 164 6.26 15.88 18.82
CA THR A 164 6.83 16.79 19.83
C THR A 164 7.02 16.14 21.20
N GLY A 165 6.54 14.92 21.40
CA GLY A 165 6.47 14.27 22.71
C GLY A 165 5.31 14.75 23.59
N ASN A 166 4.48 15.69 23.11
CA ASN A 166 3.43 16.33 23.89
C ASN A 166 2.17 16.55 23.05
N ALA A 167 1.01 16.34 23.64
CA ALA A 167 -0.28 16.65 23.02
C ALA A 167 -1.29 17.10 24.06
N TYR A 168 -2.29 17.88 23.64
CA TYR A 168 -3.20 18.56 24.56
C TYR A 168 -4.64 18.50 24.09
N TRP A 169 -5.54 18.25 25.05
CA TRP A 169 -6.98 18.46 24.91
C TRP A 169 -7.45 19.52 25.88
N GLU A 170 -8.15 20.52 25.35
CA GLU A 170 -9.00 21.42 26.11
C GLU A 170 -10.32 20.72 26.43
N VAL A 171 -10.66 20.70 27.71
CA VAL A 171 -11.91 20.16 28.23
C VAL A 171 -12.86 21.32 28.48
N ILE A 172 -13.96 21.33 27.74
CA ILE A 172 -15.01 22.33 27.88
C ILE A 172 -16.13 21.73 28.74
N GLU A 173 -16.33 22.33 29.90
CA GLU A 173 -17.36 21.97 30.86
C GLU A 173 -18.54 22.94 30.75
N SER A 174 -19.74 22.43 30.98
CA SER A 174 -20.93 23.28 31.20
C SER A 174 -20.87 23.94 32.58
N ALA A 175 -21.72 24.95 32.82
CA ALA A 175 -21.87 25.58 34.14
C ALA A 175 -22.17 24.60 35.28
N ALA A 176 -22.73 23.42 34.97
CA ALA A 176 -22.99 22.34 35.93
C ALA A 176 -21.79 21.39 36.16
N GLY A 177 -20.62 21.68 35.59
CA GLY A 177 -19.42 20.84 35.69
C GLY A 177 -19.47 19.57 34.83
N VAL A 178 -20.40 19.48 33.88
CA VAL A 178 -20.51 18.33 32.97
C VAL A 178 -19.66 18.58 31.73
N ILE A 179 -18.74 17.65 31.42
CA ILE A 179 -17.90 17.68 30.22
C ILE A 179 -18.77 17.55 28.96
N HIS A 180 -18.65 18.53 28.05
CA HIS A 180 -19.41 18.55 26.80
C HIS A 180 -18.51 18.40 25.57
N GLN A 181 -17.28 18.93 25.59
CA GLN A 181 -16.39 18.90 24.42
C GLN A 181 -14.93 18.67 24.80
N LEU A 182 -14.21 18.05 23.88
CA LEU A 182 -12.77 17.86 23.86
C LEU A 182 -12.22 18.51 22.60
N VAL A 183 -11.30 19.45 22.75
CA VAL A 183 -10.73 20.21 21.64
C VAL A 183 -9.22 20.02 21.60
N HIS A 184 -8.69 19.48 20.50
CA HIS A 184 -7.26 19.44 20.22
C HIS A 184 -6.65 20.84 20.16
N LEU A 185 -5.60 21.03 20.96
CA LEU A 185 -4.75 22.21 20.91
C LEU A 185 -3.37 21.83 20.36
N PRO A 186 -2.85 22.53 19.32
CA PRO A 186 -1.55 22.24 18.77
C PRO A 186 -0.43 22.38 19.80
N SER A 187 0.37 21.32 19.94
CA SER A 187 1.45 21.21 20.93
C SER A 187 2.47 22.35 20.87
N TYR A 188 2.81 22.85 19.68
CA TYR A 188 3.80 23.93 19.51
C TYR A 188 3.34 25.28 20.08
N GLN A 189 2.03 25.49 20.19
CA GLN A 189 1.42 26.72 20.72
C GLN A 189 1.29 26.72 22.24
N MET A 190 1.62 25.62 22.93
CA MET A 190 1.40 25.44 24.35
C MET A 190 2.71 25.57 25.15
N ARG A 191 2.62 26.14 26.36
CA ARG A 191 3.67 26.09 27.39
C ARG A 191 3.13 25.68 28.75
N LEU A 192 3.98 25.01 29.52
CA LEU A 192 3.68 24.56 30.88
C LEU A 192 3.98 25.69 31.87
N GLY A 193 3.08 25.95 32.79
CA GLY A 193 3.34 26.74 33.98
C GLY A 193 4.21 25.99 34.99
N VAL A 194 4.67 26.73 35.99
CA VAL A 194 5.38 26.17 37.15
C VAL A 194 4.42 25.31 37.96
N LEU A 195 4.91 24.17 38.47
CA LEU A 195 4.15 23.31 39.38
C LEU A 195 3.98 24.02 40.71
N ASP A 196 2.78 23.97 41.27
CA ASP A 196 2.50 24.56 42.57
C ASP A 196 3.44 24.03 43.66
N ALA A 197 3.91 24.93 44.51
CA ALA A 197 4.74 24.56 45.66
C ALA A 197 3.91 23.82 46.73
N GLU A 198 2.70 24.33 46.99
CA GLU A 198 1.77 23.80 47.98
C GLU A 198 0.86 22.72 47.37
N GLN A 199 0.50 21.73 48.19
CA GLN A 199 -0.49 20.72 47.81
C GLN A 199 -1.90 21.21 48.12
N VAL A 200 -2.84 20.84 47.26
CA VAL A 200 -4.28 21.12 47.43
C VAL A 200 -4.99 19.81 47.67
N LYS A 201 -5.88 19.79 48.66
CA LYS A 201 -6.73 18.64 48.95
C LYS A 201 -7.88 18.60 47.95
N VAL A 202 -7.99 17.52 47.18
CA VAL A 202 -8.98 17.37 46.10
C VAL A 202 -9.74 16.05 46.23
N PRO A 203 -11.07 16.05 46.10
CA PRO A 203 -11.83 14.81 45.96
C PRO A 203 -11.59 14.21 44.57
N VAL A 204 -10.92 13.07 44.52
CA VAL A 204 -10.66 12.34 43.26
C VAL A 204 -11.70 11.23 43.11
N PRO A 205 -12.57 11.27 42.08
CA PRO A 205 -13.52 10.20 41.84
C PRO A 205 -12.78 8.97 41.29
N ILE A 206 -12.95 7.83 41.95
CA ILE A 206 -12.44 6.52 41.51
C ILE A 206 -13.60 5.55 41.31
N LEU A 207 -13.38 4.54 40.48
CA LEU A 207 -14.33 3.45 40.29
C LEU A 207 -13.96 2.32 41.24
N GLU A 208 -14.78 2.09 42.25
CA GLU A 208 -14.60 1.05 43.26
C GLU A 208 -15.48 -0.15 42.94
N LEU A 209 -14.84 -1.31 42.76
CA LEU A 209 -15.53 -2.60 42.65
C LEU A 209 -16.05 -3.01 44.02
N GLN A 210 -17.34 -3.29 44.10
CA GLN A 210 -18.02 -3.74 45.31
C GLN A 210 -17.98 -5.27 45.41
N GLU A 211 -18.20 -5.82 46.61
CA GLU A 211 -18.21 -7.27 46.87
C GLU A 211 -19.28 -8.02 46.05
N ASP A 212 -20.36 -7.33 45.67
CA ASP A 212 -21.43 -7.86 44.82
C ASP A 212 -21.10 -7.83 43.31
N GLY A 213 -19.90 -7.39 42.95
CA GLY A 213 -19.44 -7.24 41.56
C GLY A 213 -19.93 -5.97 40.86
N SER A 214 -20.74 -5.13 41.52
CA SER A 214 -21.13 -3.82 41.00
C SER A 214 -19.98 -2.80 41.11
N VAL A 215 -20.02 -1.75 40.31
CA VAL A 215 -19.02 -0.67 40.36
C VAL A 215 -19.69 0.63 40.75
N LYS A 216 -19.14 1.33 41.74
CA LYS A 216 -19.62 2.64 42.18
C LYS A 216 -18.52 3.69 42.07
N VAL A 217 -18.91 4.95 41.87
CA VAL A 217 -17.99 6.07 41.98
C VAL A 217 -17.80 6.39 43.47
N LYS A 218 -16.57 6.34 43.95
CA LYS A 218 -16.19 6.74 45.30
C LYS A 218 -15.26 7.94 45.20
N GLU A 219 -15.53 8.98 45.98
CA GLU A 219 -14.62 10.12 46.09
C GLU A 219 -13.58 9.82 47.16
N VAL A 220 -12.31 9.87 46.77
CA VAL A 220 -11.17 9.69 47.68
C VAL A 220 -10.45 11.03 47.76
N GLU A 221 -10.27 11.54 48.98
CA GLU A 221 -9.51 12.77 49.19
C GLU A 221 -8.01 12.50 48.97
N SER A 222 -7.40 13.20 48.02
CA SER A 222 -5.97 13.14 47.71
C SER A 222 -5.33 14.53 47.83
N TRP A 223 -4.05 14.58 48.20
CA TRP A 223 -3.26 15.81 48.20
C TRP A 223 -2.47 15.91 46.89
N GLU A 224 -2.92 16.78 46.00
CA GLU A 224 -2.39 16.92 44.64
C GLU A 224 -1.64 18.24 44.44
N ARG A 225 -0.71 18.27 43.48
CA ARG A 225 -0.10 19.51 42.98
C ARG A 225 -0.50 19.69 41.53
N PHE A 226 -0.92 20.90 41.16
CA PHE A 226 -1.32 21.22 39.80
C PHE A 226 -0.36 22.23 39.18
N ARG A 227 -0.43 22.36 37.86
CA ARG A 227 0.22 23.42 37.11
C ARG A 227 -0.75 24.11 36.14
N PRO A 228 -0.65 25.42 35.92
CA PRO A 228 -1.39 26.07 34.84
C PRO A 228 -0.73 25.79 33.48
N PHE A 229 -1.47 26.03 32.40
CA PHE A 229 -0.99 25.93 31.02
C PHE A 229 -1.27 27.24 30.31
N VAL A 230 -0.45 27.60 29.33
CA VAL A 230 -0.68 28.81 28.52
C VAL A 230 -0.56 28.50 27.03
N GLN A 231 -1.48 29.06 26.25
CA GLN A 231 -1.45 29.06 24.79
C GLN A 231 -1.11 30.44 24.27
N SER A 232 -0.30 30.51 23.21
CA SER A 232 -0.14 31.69 22.38
C SER A 232 -0.49 31.37 20.93
N ARG A 233 -1.33 32.22 20.31
CA ARG A 233 -1.67 32.14 18.87
C ARG A 233 -0.83 33.09 18.03
N ALA A 234 0.39 33.40 18.47
CA ALA A 234 1.26 34.28 17.72
C ALA A 234 1.58 33.69 16.34
N ILE A 235 1.31 34.45 15.28
CA ILE A 235 1.63 34.04 13.91
C ILE A 235 3.09 34.40 13.66
N GLN A 236 3.90 33.37 13.44
CA GLN A 236 5.29 33.52 13.05
C GLN A 236 5.39 33.54 11.51
N ARG A 237 5.93 34.63 10.96
CA ARG A 237 6.21 34.75 9.52
C ARG A 237 7.42 33.88 9.14
N GLN A 238 7.61 33.62 7.84
CA GLN A 238 8.74 32.83 7.31
C GLN A 238 10.12 33.31 7.77
N ASN A 239 10.26 34.60 8.12
CA ASN A 239 11.48 35.21 8.65
C ASN A 239 11.58 35.19 10.18
N LEU A 240 10.83 34.32 10.85
CA LEU A 240 10.77 34.17 12.31
C LEU A 240 10.21 35.38 13.08
N GLN A 241 9.73 36.43 12.39
CA GLN A 241 9.10 37.59 13.02
C GLN A 241 7.65 37.32 13.40
N PHE A 242 7.26 37.76 14.59
CA PHE A 242 5.89 37.66 15.09
C PHE A 242 5.02 38.81 14.57
N SER A 243 3.82 38.49 14.08
CA SER A 243 2.91 39.46 13.44
C SER A 243 1.61 39.61 14.24
N GLY A 244 1.39 40.75 14.91
CA GLY A 244 0.09 41.14 15.50
C GLY A 244 0.09 41.34 17.02
N ASP A 245 -1.08 41.67 17.59
CA ASP A 245 -1.35 41.71 19.04
C ASP A 245 -1.55 40.26 19.54
N HIS A 246 -0.60 39.72 20.28
CA HIS A 246 -0.57 38.31 20.69
C HIS A 246 -1.22 38.12 22.04
N ARG A 247 -2.50 37.74 22.05
CA ARG A 247 -3.21 37.40 23.29
C ARG A 247 -2.86 35.99 23.75
N THR A 248 -2.26 35.88 24.93
CA THR A 248 -2.08 34.61 25.63
C THR A 248 -3.38 34.18 26.30
N ARG A 249 -3.65 32.88 26.32
CA ARG A 249 -4.76 32.27 27.05
C ARG A 249 -4.25 31.27 28.07
N TRP A 250 -4.69 31.39 29.31
CA TRP A 250 -4.33 30.50 30.41
C TRP A 250 -5.42 29.48 30.69
N PHE A 251 -4.98 28.30 31.07
CA PHE A 251 -5.80 27.14 31.37
C PHE A 251 -5.35 26.50 32.67
N LYS A 252 -6.26 25.80 33.34
CA LYS A 252 -5.94 24.99 34.52
C LYS A 252 -5.69 23.53 34.13
N GLU A 253 -5.05 22.76 35.00
CA GLU A 253 -4.92 21.32 34.82
C GLU A 253 -6.27 20.61 35.03
N PHE A 254 -6.54 19.57 34.25
CA PHE A 254 -7.72 18.74 34.44
C PHE A 254 -7.73 18.08 35.83
N GLY A 255 -8.81 18.30 36.59
CA GLY A 255 -8.94 17.89 37.97
C GLY A 255 -8.61 18.97 39.02
N ASP A 256 -8.10 20.13 38.61
CA ASP A 256 -7.89 21.25 39.55
C ASP A 256 -9.26 21.90 39.92
N PRO A 257 -9.68 21.88 41.19
CA PRO A 257 -10.95 22.45 41.62
C PRO A 257 -10.95 23.99 41.66
N ARG A 258 -9.77 24.63 41.58
CA ARG A 258 -9.65 26.09 41.67
C ARG A 258 -10.11 26.79 40.39
N THR A 259 -10.41 28.08 40.53
CA THR A 259 -10.82 28.95 39.42
C THR A 259 -9.69 29.92 39.07
N TYR A 260 -9.34 30.00 37.79
CA TYR A 260 -8.31 30.91 37.29
C TYR A 260 -8.90 31.87 36.25
N ASP A 261 -8.35 33.08 36.16
CA ASP A 261 -8.64 33.99 35.05
C ASP A 261 -7.84 33.56 33.81
N ASN A 262 -8.53 33.30 32.70
CA ASN A 262 -7.94 32.79 31.47
C ASN A 262 -7.09 33.82 30.69
N ARG A 263 -7.01 35.07 31.15
CA ARG A 263 -6.15 36.11 30.58
C ARG A 263 -4.86 36.26 31.38
N THR A 264 -4.97 36.21 32.70
CA THR A 264 -3.83 36.46 33.60
C THR A 264 -3.17 35.18 34.09
N GLY A 265 -3.88 34.05 34.15
CA GLY A 265 -3.41 32.80 34.73
C GLY A 265 -3.32 32.81 36.25
N MET A 266 -3.90 33.82 36.92
CA MET A 266 -3.92 33.92 38.38
C MET A 266 -5.17 33.25 38.96
N GLU A 267 -5.00 32.60 40.11
CA GLU A 267 -6.10 32.03 40.88
C GLU A 267 -7.01 33.14 41.42
N VAL A 268 -8.32 32.98 41.26
CA VAL A 268 -9.34 33.91 41.79
C VAL A 268 -9.99 33.25 43.01
N LYS A 269 -9.90 33.90 44.16
CA LYS A 269 -10.38 33.38 45.45
C LYS A 269 -11.60 34.14 45.97
N GLY A 270 -12.45 33.46 46.74
CA GLY A 270 -13.54 34.09 47.51
C GLY A 270 -14.60 34.81 46.68
N GLY A 271 -15.08 35.95 47.18
CA GLY A 271 -16.17 36.73 46.59
C GLY A 271 -15.88 37.38 45.23
N ASP A 272 -14.67 37.23 44.69
CA ASP A 272 -14.31 37.71 43.35
C ASP A 272 -14.61 36.68 42.24
N ILE A 273 -14.86 35.42 42.60
CA ILE A 273 -15.28 34.36 41.65
C ILE A 273 -16.65 34.70 41.02
N THR A 274 -17.57 35.27 41.81
CA THR A 274 -18.90 35.69 41.35
C THR A 274 -18.86 36.93 40.47
N LYS A 275 -17.78 37.73 40.58
CA LYS A 275 -17.54 38.91 39.74
C LYS A 275 -16.83 38.58 38.44
N LEU A 276 -16.17 37.43 38.34
CA LEU A 276 -15.48 36.97 37.13
C LEU A 276 -16.49 36.36 36.13
N PRO A 277 -16.70 36.99 34.96
CA PRO A 277 -17.58 36.45 33.92
C PRO A 277 -17.16 35.03 33.50
N GLU A 278 -18.12 34.17 33.17
CA GLU A 278 -17.86 32.77 32.80
C GLU A 278 -16.88 32.64 31.63
N VAL A 279 -16.97 33.53 30.63
CA VAL A 279 -16.05 33.62 29.48
C VAL A 279 -14.59 33.93 29.85
N HIS A 280 -14.34 34.44 31.06
CA HIS A 280 -13.01 34.72 31.59
C HIS A 280 -12.49 33.64 32.53
N ARG A 281 -13.28 32.61 32.84
CA ARG A 281 -12.82 31.46 33.60
C ARG A 281 -11.96 30.56 32.71
N ALA A 282 -10.89 30.02 33.28
CA ALA A 282 -9.97 29.11 32.61
C ALA A 282 -10.59 27.72 32.47
N ASN A 283 -10.60 27.21 31.23
CA ASN A 283 -10.94 25.82 30.94
C ASN A 283 -9.81 24.89 31.39
N ALA A 284 -10.09 23.59 31.45
CA ALA A 284 -9.13 22.58 31.86
C ALA A 284 -8.35 22.01 30.67
N ILE A 285 -7.10 21.62 30.90
CA ILE A 285 -6.23 20.95 29.94
C ILE A 285 -5.88 19.55 30.42
N ILE A 286 -6.00 18.58 29.52
CA ILE A 286 -5.37 17.27 29.64
C ILE A 286 -4.07 17.30 28.84
N HIS A 287 -2.95 17.04 29.51
CA HIS A 287 -1.63 16.93 28.89
C HIS A 287 -1.23 15.47 28.73
N PHE A 288 -1.18 15.01 27.47
CA PHE A 288 -0.62 13.73 27.09
C PHE A 288 0.86 13.92 26.78
N LYS A 289 1.73 13.05 27.31
CA LYS A 289 3.17 13.17 27.10
C LYS A 289 3.86 11.82 27.08
N LEU A 290 4.86 11.71 26.21
CA LEU A 290 5.82 10.61 26.28
C LEU A 290 6.74 10.83 27.47
N TYR A 291 6.77 9.90 28.41
CA TYR A 291 7.47 10.08 29.69
C TYR A 291 8.95 10.48 29.49
N SER A 292 9.36 11.53 30.19
CA SER A 292 10.76 11.96 30.29
C SER A 292 11.16 12.07 31.76
N PRO A 293 12.25 11.43 32.21
CA PRO A 293 12.68 11.52 33.61
C PRO A 293 13.30 12.88 33.95
N ARG A 294 13.73 13.66 32.95
CA ARG A 294 14.52 14.88 33.14
C ARG A 294 13.74 16.19 32.97
N ALA A 295 12.52 16.13 32.43
CA ALA A 295 11.75 17.32 32.08
C ALA A 295 10.25 17.09 32.34
N PRO A 296 9.51 18.14 32.74
CA PRO A 296 8.05 18.06 32.85
C PRO A 296 7.36 17.80 31.51
N TYR A 297 7.98 18.27 30.43
CA TYR A 297 7.60 17.98 29.05
C TYR A 297 7.96 16.55 28.65
N GLY A 298 7.16 15.98 27.75
CA GLY A 298 7.55 14.76 27.06
C GLY A 298 8.58 15.00 25.97
N LEU A 299 9.27 13.93 25.58
CA LEU A 299 10.27 13.93 24.51
C LEU A 299 9.85 12.94 23.41
N PRO A 300 9.97 13.32 22.13
CA PRO A 300 9.65 12.41 21.04
C PRO A 300 10.65 11.26 20.94
N ARG A 301 10.20 10.09 20.46
CA ARG A 301 11.01 8.85 20.41
C ARG A 301 12.27 9.00 19.57
N PHE A 302 12.20 9.81 18.51
CA PHE A 302 13.30 10.04 17.58
C PHE A 302 14.33 11.05 18.07
N ILE A 303 14.22 11.60 19.29
CA ILE A 303 15.10 12.68 19.74
C ILE A 303 16.60 12.32 19.71
N GLY A 304 16.94 11.05 19.90
CA GLY A 304 18.32 10.54 19.76
C GLY A 304 18.83 10.47 18.31
N ASN A 305 17.94 10.54 17.33
CA ASN A 305 18.22 10.43 15.89
C ASN A 305 18.17 11.79 15.16
N LEU A 306 18.14 12.91 15.88
CA LEU A 306 18.12 14.25 15.25
C LEU A 306 19.28 14.44 14.27
N LEU A 307 20.49 14.00 14.62
CA LEU A 307 21.65 14.09 13.72
C LEU A 307 21.48 13.24 12.45
N SER A 308 20.82 12.09 12.55
CA SER A 308 20.51 11.25 11.38
C SER A 308 19.53 11.97 10.45
N ILE A 309 18.47 12.59 11.00
CA ILE A 309 17.48 13.36 10.24
C ILE A 309 18.13 14.55 9.55
N PHE A 310 18.90 15.34 10.29
CA PHE A 310 19.56 16.53 9.75
C PHE A 310 20.68 16.19 8.77
N GLY A 311 21.45 15.14 9.04
CA GLY A 311 22.48 14.66 8.13
C GLY A 311 21.88 14.13 6.83
N ASP A 312 20.75 13.42 6.89
CA ASP A 312 20.03 12.97 5.70
C ASP A 312 19.53 14.15 4.87
N ARG A 313 18.93 15.16 5.52
CA ARG A 313 18.52 16.40 4.85
C ARG A 313 19.70 17.14 4.21
N ALA A 314 20.81 17.27 4.92
CA ALA A 314 22.01 17.92 4.39
C ALA A 314 22.61 17.13 3.21
N ALA A 315 22.58 15.79 3.28
CA ALA A 315 22.99 14.94 2.16
C ALA A 315 22.10 15.16 0.93
N GLU A 316 20.79 15.27 1.11
CA GLU A 316 19.85 15.62 0.05
C GLU A 316 20.07 17.04 -0.51
N GLU A 317 20.38 18.02 0.35
CA GLU A 317 20.73 19.38 -0.09
C GLU A 317 22.06 19.43 -0.84
N ILE A 318 23.06 18.66 -0.42
CA ILE A 318 24.33 18.49 -1.15
C ILE A 318 24.04 17.82 -2.49
N ASN A 319 23.23 16.77 -2.53
CA ASN A 319 22.82 16.14 -3.78
C ASN A 319 22.12 17.15 -4.69
N PHE A 320 21.16 17.91 -4.17
CA PHE A 320 20.45 18.95 -4.91
C PHE A 320 21.41 20.02 -5.46
N THR A 321 22.29 20.55 -4.62
CA THR A 321 23.29 21.55 -4.99
C THR A 321 24.29 20.98 -5.98
N THR A 322 24.71 19.72 -5.81
CA THR A 322 25.56 19.00 -6.77
C THR A 322 24.81 18.87 -8.09
N PHE A 323 23.53 18.55 -8.11
CA PHE A 323 22.78 18.51 -9.38
C PHE A 323 22.65 19.88 -10.05
N GLN A 324 22.61 20.98 -9.29
CA GLN A 324 22.59 22.35 -9.82
C GLN A 324 23.97 22.84 -10.29
N ASN A 325 25.03 22.53 -9.53
CA ASN A 325 26.34 23.18 -9.63
C ASN A 325 27.48 22.24 -10.06
N ASN A 326 27.27 20.93 -10.22
CA ASN A 326 28.27 19.96 -10.70
C ASN A 326 28.51 20.11 -12.20
N ASN A 327 29.04 21.28 -12.59
CA ASN A 327 29.31 21.70 -13.94
C ASN A 327 30.83 21.78 -14.13
N VAL A 328 31.47 20.60 -14.11
CA VAL A 328 32.83 20.46 -14.63
C VAL A 328 32.75 20.54 -16.16
N PRO A 329 33.55 21.40 -16.84
CA PRO A 329 33.60 21.45 -18.30
C PRO A 329 33.77 20.04 -18.87
N SER A 330 33.14 19.70 -20.00
CA SER A 330 33.27 18.33 -20.52
C SER A 330 34.67 18.03 -21.04
N MET A 331 35.42 19.07 -21.42
CA MET A 331 36.76 18.97 -21.99
C MET A 331 37.53 20.28 -21.80
N MET A 332 38.83 20.16 -21.52
CA MET A 332 39.78 21.28 -21.48
C MET A 332 40.72 21.17 -22.68
N LEU A 333 40.87 22.25 -23.45
CA LEU A 333 41.88 22.38 -24.50
C LEU A 333 43.02 23.27 -23.99
N LEU A 334 44.18 22.65 -23.79
CA LEU A 334 45.40 23.32 -23.38
C LEU A 334 46.26 23.59 -24.61
N VAL A 335 46.60 24.85 -24.86
CA VAL A 335 47.51 25.26 -25.93
C VAL A 335 48.84 25.67 -25.30
N SER A 336 49.90 24.88 -25.51
CA SER A 336 51.19 25.04 -24.84
C SER A 336 52.21 25.76 -25.74
N ASN A 337 52.67 26.94 -25.32
CA ASN A 337 53.95 27.64 -25.63
C ASN A 337 53.86 29.14 -25.24
N GLY A 338 53.42 29.48 -24.02
CA GLY A 338 53.23 30.87 -23.64
C GLY A 338 52.90 31.11 -22.17
N GLN A 339 52.96 32.37 -21.72
CA GLN A 339 52.50 32.78 -20.39
C GLN A 339 50.98 33.07 -20.43
N LEU A 340 50.27 32.72 -19.34
CA LEU A 340 48.87 33.08 -19.17
C LEU A 340 48.75 34.60 -19.00
N THR A 341 47.93 35.24 -19.82
CA THR A 341 47.58 36.66 -19.69
C THR A 341 46.48 36.85 -18.65
N ASP A 342 46.37 38.06 -18.08
CA ASP A 342 45.29 38.42 -17.15
C ASP A 342 43.91 38.29 -17.82
N ASP A 343 43.81 38.59 -19.12
CA ASP A 343 42.58 38.40 -19.93
C ASP A 343 42.16 36.92 -20.02
N SER A 344 43.12 35.99 -20.16
CA SER A 344 42.84 34.56 -20.15
C SER A 344 42.35 34.09 -18.78
N LEU A 345 42.87 34.66 -17.68
CA LEU A 345 42.39 34.38 -16.32
C LEU A 345 40.97 34.90 -16.09
N ASP A 346 40.63 36.08 -16.59
CA ASP A 346 39.28 36.63 -16.44
C ASP A 346 38.25 35.88 -17.30
N ARG A 347 38.62 35.42 -18.52
CA ARG A 347 37.78 34.50 -19.30
C ARG A 347 37.53 33.16 -18.61
N ILE A 348 38.54 32.62 -17.91
CA ILE A 348 38.39 31.40 -17.13
C ILE A 348 37.38 31.63 -15.99
N LYS A 349 37.48 32.75 -15.27
CA LYS A 349 36.53 33.10 -14.20
C LYS A 349 35.11 33.28 -14.74
N GLU A 350 34.93 34.07 -15.80
CA GLU A 350 33.62 34.28 -16.43
C GLU A 350 33.00 32.96 -16.93
N HIS A 351 33.82 32.05 -17.45
CA HIS A 351 33.36 30.72 -17.86
C HIS A 351 32.82 29.90 -16.69
N PHE A 352 33.54 29.87 -15.56
CA PHE A 352 33.10 29.16 -14.36
C PHE A 352 31.91 29.83 -13.64
N GLU A 353 31.81 31.16 -13.69
CA GLU A 353 30.66 31.90 -13.15
C GLU A 353 29.41 31.73 -14.02
N GLY A 354 29.56 31.66 -15.35
CA GLY A 354 28.48 31.38 -16.29
C GLY A 354 27.94 29.96 -16.18
N LEU A 355 28.70 29.01 -15.66
CA LEU A 355 28.32 27.59 -15.56
C LEU A 355 27.26 27.27 -14.50
N GLN A 356 26.72 28.22 -13.73
CA GLN A 356 25.79 27.94 -12.60
C GLN A 356 24.36 27.51 -12.99
N SER A 357 24.04 27.35 -14.27
CA SER A 357 22.72 26.88 -14.75
C SER A 357 22.80 25.47 -15.33
N SER A 358 21.75 24.65 -15.11
CA SER A 358 21.65 23.28 -15.61
C SER A 358 21.78 23.12 -17.13
N ASP A 359 21.69 24.23 -17.86
CA ASP A 359 21.72 24.30 -19.32
C ASP A 359 23.15 24.34 -19.89
N ASN A 360 24.18 24.54 -19.05
CA ASN A 360 25.58 24.67 -19.49
C ASN A 360 26.39 23.37 -19.39
N ARG A 361 25.72 22.21 -19.34
CA ARG A 361 26.39 20.92 -19.47
C ARG A 361 26.92 20.78 -20.89
N SER A 362 28.25 20.65 -21.02
CA SER A 362 29.02 20.51 -22.28
C SER A 362 29.68 21.77 -22.84
N THR A 363 30.07 22.72 -21.99
CA THR A 363 30.99 23.78 -22.42
C THR A 363 32.43 23.25 -22.52
N LEU A 364 33.15 23.79 -23.50
CA LEU A 364 34.57 23.55 -23.74
C LEU A 364 35.35 24.71 -23.11
N LEU A 365 36.33 24.41 -22.27
CA LEU A 365 37.23 25.43 -21.73
C LEU A 365 38.51 25.48 -22.56
N LEU A 366 38.73 26.60 -23.26
CA LEU A 366 39.93 26.84 -24.06
C LEU A 366 40.90 27.71 -23.27
N ILE A 367 42.15 27.25 -23.15
CA ILE A 367 43.22 27.98 -22.48
C ILE A 367 44.35 28.23 -23.49
N GLU A 368 44.52 29.50 -23.87
CA GLU A 368 45.55 29.97 -24.78
C GLU A 368 46.66 30.68 -23.99
N GLY A 369 47.92 30.36 -24.30
CA GLY A 369 49.10 31.09 -23.84
C GLY A 369 49.70 31.90 -24.98
N GLU A 370 50.21 33.10 -24.68
CA GLU A 370 50.84 33.98 -25.66
C GLU A 370 52.34 33.67 -25.76
N GLY A 371 52.84 33.49 -26.99
CA GLY A 371 54.24 33.15 -27.24
C GLY A 371 55.19 34.27 -26.80
N VAL A 372 56.21 33.91 -26.01
CA VAL A 372 57.28 34.85 -25.68
C VAL A 372 58.20 34.95 -26.91
N GLU A 373 58.27 36.12 -27.55
CA GLU A 373 59.28 36.38 -28.58
C GLU A 373 60.68 36.26 -27.95
N LEU A 374 61.37 35.17 -28.25
CA LEU A 374 62.80 35.05 -27.96
C LEU A 374 63.55 35.92 -28.98
N VAL A 375 64.16 36.99 -28.47
CA VAL A 375 65.08 37.86 -29.21
C VAL A 375 66.42 37.12 -29.39
N ASP A 376 66.48 36.07 -30.21
CA ASP A 376 67.63 35.77 -31.07
C ASP A 376 67.35 34.63 -32.05
N GLY A 377 67.86 34.78 -33.27
CA GLY A 377 67.50 33.97 -34.43
C GLY A 377 67.79 32.47 -34.31
N GLY A 378 66.74 31.67 -34.43
CA GLY A 378 66.78 30.25 -34.74
C GLY A 378 65.44 29.83 -35.33
N GLU A 379 65.45 29.33 -36.57
CA GLU A 379 64.28 28.77 -37.25
C GLU A 379 63.81 27.51 -36.52
N ASP A 380 62.92 27.67 -35.55
CA ASP A 380 61.92 26.66 -35.18
C ASP A 380 60.75 27.42 -34.54
N GLY A 381 59.74 27.74 -35.34
CA GLY A 381 58.49 28.29 -34.84
C GLY A 381 57.92 27.29 -33.83
N GLY A 382 57.99 27.64 -32.55
CA GLY A 382 57.70 26.75 -31.42
C GLY A 382 56.40 25.97 -31.67
N GLN A 383 56.54 24.68 -31.92
CA GLN A 383 55.45 23.80 -32.34
C GLN A 383 54.31 23.88 -31.31
N ILE A 384 53.16 24.40 -31.71
CA ILE A 384 52.00 24.58 -30.83
C ILE A 384 51.52 23.18 -30.40
N LYS A 385 51.66 22.84 -29.12
CA LYS A 385 51.15 21.58 -28.56
C LYS A 385 49.75 21.81 -28.01
N ILE A 386 48.74 21.30 -28.72
CA ILE A 386 47.34 21.28 -28.27
C ILE A 386 47.08 19.94 -27.57
N GLU A 387 46.65 20.01 -26.31
CA GLU A 387 46.30 18.84 -25.50
C GLU A 387 44.84 18.92 -25.06
N ALA A 388 44.05 17.92 -25.45
CA ALA A 388 42.64 17.80 -25.07
C ALA A 388 42.52 16.87 -23.87
N ILE A 389 42.12 17.40 -22.72
CA ILE A 389 41.89 16.63 -21.50
C ILE A 389 40.38 16.47 -21.30
N PRO A 390 39.83 15.25 -21.48
CA PRO A 390 38.45 14.97 -21.14
C PRO A 390 38.28 14.96 -19.61
N MET A 391 37.27 15.67 -19.11
CA MET A 391 37.01 15.81 -17.66
C MET A 391 35.80 14.99 -17.19
N VAL A 392 35.27 14.14 -18.06
CA VAL A 392 34.05 13.33 -17.86
C VAL A 392 34.18 12.41 -16.64
N ASP A 393 35.38 11.92 -16.35
CA ASP A 393 35.65 11.03 -15.20
C ASP A 393 35.58 11.75 -13.85
N SER A 394 35.72 13.07 -13.84
CA SER A 394 35.59 13.90 -12.62
C SER A 394 34.15 14.33 -12.34
N GLN A 395 33.20 14.04 -13.24
CA GLN A 395 31.79 14.34 -13.04
C GLN A 395 31.10 13.26 -12.20
N HIS A 396 30.54 13.65 -11.05
CA HIS A 396 29.68 12.73 -10.28
C HIS A 396 28.42 12.35 -11.08
N ASN A 397 28.26 11.05 -11.34
CA ASN A 397 27.18 10.48 -12.15
C ASN A 397 25.93 10.06 -11.37
N ASP A 398 26.04 9.95 -10.04
CA ASP A 398 24.97 9.48 -9.15
C ASP A 398 24.84 10.36 -7.89
N ALA A 399 23.71 10.21 -7.17
CA ALA A 399 23.48 10.83 -5.88
C ALA A 399 24.47 10.29 -4.84
N LEU A 400 25.12 11.21 -4.14
CA LEU A 400 26.01 10.91 -3.02
C LEU A 400 25.18 10.45 -1.81
N PHE A 401 25.82 9.76 -0.86
CA PHE A 401 25.23 9.43 0.44
C PHE A 401 24.00 8.50 0.44
N GLN A 402 23.70 7.77 -0.64
CA GLN A 402 22.55 6.83 -0.67
C GLN A 402 22.56 5.80 0.47
N ALA A 403 23.72 5.16 0.71
CA ALA A 403 23.87 4.20 1.80
C ALA A 403 23.74 4.86 3.19
N TYR A 404 24.23 6.10 3.33
CA TYR A 404 24.08 6.88 4.54
C TYR A 404 22.61 7.22 4.81
N SER A 405 21.86 7.62 3.78
CA SER A 405 20.42 7.87 3.84
C SER A 405 19.66 6.62 4.25
N LYS A 406 19.88 5.49 3.56
CA LYS A 406 19.24 4.20 3.88
C LYS A 406 19.47 3.78 5.34
N ASN A 407 20.70 3.92 5.84
CA ASN A 407 21.03 3.61 7.23
C ASN A 407 20.33 4.56 8.22
N ASN A 408 20.19 5.84 7.87
CA ASN A 408 19.50 6.81 8.72
C ASN A 408 17.99 6.56 8.76
N GLN A 409 17.37 6.19 7.65
CA GLN A 409 15.97 5.77 7.60
C GLN A 409 15.73 4.57 8.53
N GLU A 410 16.64 3.58 8.53
CA GLU A 410 16.56 2.44 9.44
C GLU A 410 16.67 2.85 10.91
N LYS A 411 17.60 3.75 11.27
CA LYS A 411 17.73 4.27 12.63
C LYS A 411 16.45 4.97 13.10
N ILE A 412 15.80 5.74 12.22
CA ILE A 412 14.52 6.41 12.51
C ILE A 412 13.45 5.36 12.80
N ARG A 413 13.24 4.38 11.90
CA ARG A 413 12.27 3.28 12.11
C ARG A 413 12.50 2.51 13.39
N ARG A 414 13.76 2.20 13.71
CA ARG A 414 14.15 1.51 14.95
C ARG A 414 13.78 2.28 16.22
N ALA A 415 13.75 3.62 16.18
CA ALA A 415 13.32 4.45 17.32
C ALA A 415 11.86 4.23 17.69
N PHE A 416 11.02 3.96 16.69
CA PHE A 416 9.60 3.64 16.86
C PHE A 416 9.34 2.14 16.95
N ARG A 417 10.38 1.31 16.84
CA ARG A 417 10.29 -0.16 16.74
C ARG A 417 9.39 -0.61 15.58
N MET A 418 9.40 0.16 14.50
CA MET A 418 8.52 -0.03 13.35
C MET A 418 9.19 -0.90 12.27
N PRO A 419 8.58 -2.04 11.89
CA PRO A 419 9.06 -2.83 10.77
C PRO A 419 8.79 -2.10 9.44
N PRO A 420 9.72 -2.13 8.47
CA PRO A 420 9.54 -1.44 7.18
C PRO A 420 8.29 -1.85 6.38
N ILE A 421 7.70 -3.02 6.66
CA ILE A 421 6.45 -3.48 6.03
C ILE A 421 5.26 -2.53 6.29
N LEU A 422 5.20 -1.91 7.47
CA LEU A 422 4.09 -1.05 7.88
C LEU A 422 4.12 0.33 7.21
N VAL A 423 5.16 0.60 6.41
CA VAL A 423 5.28 1.83 5.62
C VAL A 423 4.65 1.66 4.22
N GLY A 424 4.33 0.42 3.80
CA GLY A 424 3.36 0.10 2.74
C GLY A 424 3.78 0.37 1.29
N LYS A 425 4.51 -0.57 0.64
CA LYS A 425 4.94 -0.51 -0.78
C LYS A 425 4.08 -1.42 -1.66
N CYS A 426 2.94 -1.01 -2.21
CA CYS A 426 2.03 -1.92 -2.94
C CYS A 426 1.33 -1.29 -4.18
N HIS A 427 0.79 -2.17 -5.04
CA HIS A 427 -0.05 -1.84 -6.19
C HIS A 427 -1.54 -1.82 -5.82
N SER A 428 -2.39 -1.15 -6.62
CA SER A 428 -3.85 -1.24 -6.49
C SER A 428 -4.41 -2.64 -6.78
N GLU A 429 -5.59 -2.95 -6.22
CA GLU A 429 -6.27 -4.25 -6.34
C GLU A 429 -6.49 -4.75 -7.78
N ASP A 430 -6.64 -3.84 -8.74
CA ASP A 430 -6.90 -4.15 -10.16
C ASP A 430 -5.63 -4.50 -10.97
N THR A 431 -4.50 -4.69 -10.30
CA THR A 431 -3.23 -5.09 -10.93
C THR A 431 -3.16 -6.61 -11.10
N GLU A 432 -2.85 -7.05 -12.33
CA GLU A 432 -2.60 -8.44 -12.69
C GLU A 432 -1.09 -8.75 -12.72
N TYR A 433 -0.74 -10.00 -12.47
CA TYR A 433 0.64 -10.50 -12.48
C TYR A 433 0.76 -11.63 -13.50
N LEU A 434 1.89 -11.67 -14.21
CA LEU A 434 2.16 -12.76 -15.15
C LEU A 434 2.67 -13.99 -14.38
N THR A 435 2.01 -15.13 -14.59
CA THR A 435 2.36 -16.43 -14.00
C THR A 435 2.71 -17.45 -15.09
N ASP A 436 3.21 -18.61 -14.69
CA ASP A 436 3.38 -19.76 -15.59
C ASP A 436 2.05 -20.27 -16.20
N ARG A 437 0.90 -19.90 -15.62
CA ARG A 437 -0.45 -20.15 -16.14
C ARG A 437 -1.07 -18.96 -16.90
N GLY A 438 -0.31 -17.87 -17.11
CA GLY A 438 -0.78 -16.64 -17.76
C GLY A 438 -1.07 -15.50 -16.79
N TRP A 439 -1.80 -14.48 -17.25
CA TRP A 439 -2.14 -13.31 -16.44
C TRP A 439 -3.22 -13.63 -15.41
N LEU A 440 -2.91 -13.41 -14.12
CA LEU A 440 -3.84 -13.64 -13.02
C LEU A 440 -3.88 -12.43 -12.08
N PRO A 441 -5.06 -12.07 -11.54
CA PRO A 441 -5.15 -11.07 -10.48
C PRO A 441 -4.60 -11.63 -9.16
N TYR A 442 -4.16 -10.74 -8.27
CA TYR A 442 -3.52 -11.09 -6.99
C TYR A 442 -4.27 -12.19 -6.21
N ARG A 443 -5.60 -12.12 -6.14
CA ARG A 443 -6.45 -13.03 -5.33
C ARG A 443 -6.58 -14.45 -5.89
N VAL A 444 -6.33 -14.64 -7.19
CA VAL A 444 -6.48 -15.94 -7.85
C VAL A 444 -5.17 -16.73 -7.86
N ILE A 445 -4.05 -16.07 -7.60
CA ILE A 445 -2.73 -16.69 -7.57
C ILE A 445 -2.64 -17.60 -6.34
N GLU A 446 -2.35 -18.88 -6.55
CA GLU A 446 -2.20 -19.89 -5.49
C GLU A 446 -0.79 -19.83 -4.88
N ASP A 447 -0.65 -20.31 -3.65
CA ASP A 447 0.67 -20.42 -3.02
C ASP A 447 1.53 -21.46 -3.76
N GLY A 448 2.79 -21.10 -4.05
CA GLY A 448 3.70 -21.90 -4.89
C GLY A 448 3.63 -21.61 -6.38
N ALA A 449 2.71 -20.76 -6.85
CA ALA A 449 2.68 -20.31 -8.24
C ALA A 449 3.96 -19.53 -8.58
N ARG A 450 4.50 -19.74 -9.79
CA ARG A 450 5.70 -19.04 -10.27
C ARG A 450 5.31 -17.74 -10.96
N LEU A 451 5.86 -16.63 -10.49
CA LEU A 451 5.65 -15.29 -11.06
C LEU A 451 6.77 -14.94 -12.03
N ALA A 452 6.41 -14.29 -13.12
CA ALA A 452 7.38 -13.78 -14.08
C ALA A 452 8.09 -12.53 -13.53
N THR A 453 9.40 -12.52 -13.69
CA THR A 453 10.34 -11.51 -13.18
C THR A 453 11.40 -11.22 -14.22
N LEU A 454 12.11 -10.10 -14.09
CA LEU A 454 13.21 -9.72 -14.98
C LEU A 454 14.54 -9.98 -14.27
N ASN A 455 15.35 -10.88 -14.82
CA ASN A 455 16.71 -11.06 -14.41
C ASN A 455 17.50 -9.78 -14.74
N ARG A 456 18.00 -9.10 -13.70
CA ARG A 456 18.65 -7.78 -13.83
C ARG A 456 20.04 -7.85 -14.46
N GLU A 457 20.69 -9.02 -14.41
CA GLU A 457 22.03 -9.23 -14.97
C GLU A 457 21.95 -9.56 -16.45
N THR A 458 21.06 -10.48 -16.83
CA THR A 458 20.92 -10.94 -18.22
C THR A 458 19.90 -10.11 -19.03
N GLY A 459 19.00 -9.40 -18.37
CA GLY A 459 17.82 -8.77 -18.99
C GLY A 459 16.77 -9.78 -19.45
N GLY A 460 16.90 -11.04 -19.04
CA GLY A 460 16.02 -12.15 -19.40
C GLY A 460 14.77 -12.26 -18.52
N LEU A 461 13.69 -12.80 -19.08
CA LEU A 461 12.48 -13.18 -18.35
C LEU A 461 12.74 -14.49 -17.61
N GLU A 462 12.47 -14.52 -16.30
CA GLU A 462 12.58 -15.72 -15.48
C GLU A 462 11.38 -15.86 -14.53
N TYR A 463 11.11 -17.08 -14.08
CA TYR A 463 9.95 -17.38 -13.24
C TYR A 463 10.38 -17.79 -11.82
N GLN A 464 10.04 -16.97 -10.83
CA GLN A 464 10.41 -17.16 -9.42
C GLN A 464 9.17 -17.46 -8.57
N ILE A 465 9.32 -18.29 -7.55
CA ILE A 465 8.28 -18.47 -6.52
C ILE A 465 8.36 -17.25 -5.60
N PRO A 466 7.24 -16.55 -5.35
CA PRO A 466 7.24 -15.41 -4.44
C PRO A 466 7.61 -15.86 -3.03
N THR A 467 8.53 -15.12 -2.41
CA THR A 467 8.91 -15.33 -1.00
C THR A 467 7.86 -14.76 -0.05
N ALA A 468 7.04 -13.82 -0.52
CA ALA A 468 5.96 -13.22 0.27
C ALA A 468 4.78 -12.70 -0.55
N ARG A 469 3.68 -12.44 0.15
CA ARG A 469 2.44 -11.86 -0.36
C ARG A 469 1.97 -10.77 0.61
N HIS A 470 1.64 -9.60 0.09
CA HIS A 470 1.20 -8.43 0.86
C HIS A 470 -0.20 -8.01 0.39
N GLU A 471 -1.15 -7.87 1.30
CA GLU A 471 -2.48 -7.28 1.05
C GLU A 471 -2.93 -6.50 2.30
N TYR A 472 -3.42 -5.27 2.12
CA TYR A 472 -4.03 -4.47 3.19
C TYR A 472 -5.03 -3.45 2.63
N ASP A 473 -5.97 -3.01 3.47
CA ASP A 473 -6.90 -1.94 3.13
C ASP A 473 -6.16 -0.59 3.11
N HIS A 474 -6.43 0.23 2.09
CA HIS A 474 -5.85 1.54 1.89
C HIS A 474 -6.96 2.57 1.67
N ASP A 475 -6.90 3.65 2.44
CA ASP A 475 -7.78 4.81 2.31
C ASP A 475 -6.91 6.07 2.29
N GLY A 476 -6.64 6.58 1.09
CA GLY A 476 -5.74 7.70 0.87
C GLY A 476 -5.18 7.76 -0.54
N PRO A 477 -4.30 8.73 -0.83
CA PRO A 477 -3.81 8.93 -2.18
C PRO A 477 -2.85 7.83 -2.63
N LEU A 478 -2.98 7.40 -3.88
CA LEU A 478 -2.01 6.60 -4.61
C LEU A 478 -1.44 7.42 -5.77
N VAL A 479 -0.23 7.07 -6.23
CA VAL A 479 0.37 7.69 -7.41
C VAL A 479 -0.03 6.91 -8.65
N HIS A 480 -0.77 7.57 -9.54
CA HIS A 480 -1.16 7.07 -10.85
C HIS A 480 -0.11 7.45 -11.89
N LEU A 481 0.62 6.45 -12.38
CA LEU A 481 1.54 6.54 -13.52
C LEU A 481 0.75 6.23 -14.79
N ARG A 482 0.43 7.25 -15.59
CA ARG A 482 -0.45 7.06 -16.76
C ARG A 482 0.02 7.77 -18.02
N ASN A 483 0.15 7.00 -19.09
CA ASN A 483 0.23 7.50 -20.46
C ASN A 483 -0.35 6.48 -21.46
N ARG A 484 -0.02 6.59 -22.76
CA ARG A 484 -0.54 5.67 -23.77
C ARG A 484 -0.04 4.23 -23.56
N GLY A 485 1.19 4.04 -23.11
CA GLY A 485 1.87 2.75 -22.94
C GLY A 485 1.95 2.23 -21.51
N VAL A 486 1.93 3.10 -20.51
CA VAL A 486 2.04 2.75 -19.08
C VAL A 486 0.76 3.11 -18.35
N ASP A 487 0.27 2.18 -17.52
CA ASP A 487 -0.78 2.42 -16.55
C ASP A 487 -0.45 1.61 -15.30
N ALA A 488 -0.08 2.27 -14.21
CA ALA A 488 0.16 1.66 -12.92
C ALA A 488 -0.33 2.60 -11.81
N LEU A 489 -0.99 2.05 -10.80
CA LEU A 489 -1.48 2.79 -9.64
C LEU A 489 -0.87 2.15 -8.40
N VAL A 490 -0.05 2.92 -7.69
CA VAL A 490 0.87 2.41 -6.66
C VAL A 490 0.97 3.38 -5.48
N THR A 491 1.33 2.86 -4.31
CA THR A 491 1.65 3.69 -3.13
C THR A 491 2.86 4.59 -3.41
N SER A 492 2.91 5.77 -2.79
CA SER A 492 3.96 6.78 -3.05
C SER A 492 5.41 6.28 -2.86
N ASN A 493 5.61 5.33 -1.95
CA ASN A 493 6.89 4.71 -1.64
C ASN A 493 7.16 3.39 -2.41
N HIS A 494 6.31 3.03 -3.38
CA HIS A 494 6.51 1.84 -4.21
C HIS A 494 7.79 2.00 -5.06
N ASN A 495 8.52 0.90 -5.26
CA ASN A 495 9.75 0.92 -6.04
C ASN A 495 9.46 0.65 -7.52
N LEU A 496 10.05 1.45 -8.41
CA LEU A 496 10.05 1.20 -9.85
C LEU A 496 11.45 0.88 -10.34
N TRP A 497 11.56 -0.13 -11.19
CA TRP A 497 12.80 -0.41 -11.92
C TRP A 497 12.90 0.55 -13.11
N THR A 498 13.76 1.56 -13.02
CA THR A 498 13.82 2.66 -14.00
C THR A 498 15.24 3.10 -14.31
N ARG A 499 15.40 3.85 -15.42
CA ARG A 499 16.59 4.68 -15.66
C ARG A 499 16.19 6.06 -16.20
N PRO A 500 16.92 7.14 -15.87
CA PRO A 500 16.68 8.45 -16.48
C PRO A 500 17.03 8.44 -17.96
N THR A 501 16.25 9.10 -18.83
CA THR A 501 16.45 9.11 -20.29
C THR A 501 15.88 10.37 -20.96
N THR A 502 16.16 10.56 -22.26
CA THR A 502 15.57 11.61 -23.11
C THR A 502 14.44 11.02 -23.98
N ALA A 503 13.66 11.88 -24.63
CA ALA A 503 12.70 11.46 -25.64
C ALA A 503 13.36 10.88 -26.92
N SER A 504 14.56 11.35 -27.27
CA SER A 504 15.19 11.11 -28.59
C SER A 504 16.36 10.11 -28.58
N THR A 505 17.03 9.91 -27.45
CA THR A 505 18.23 9.06 -27.32
C THR A 505 18.04 7.93 -26.32
N HIS A 506 18.76 6.83 -26.51
CA HIS A 506 18.88 5.79 -25.48
C HIS A 506 19.81 6.29 -24.39
N SER A 507 19.39 6.14 -23.14
CA SER A 507 20.23 6.51 -22.01
C SER A 507 21.32 5.46 -21.80
N PRO A 508 22.60 5.85 -21.72
CA PRO A 508 23.66 4.95 -21.30
C PRO A 508 23.63 4.69 -19.78
N LYS A 509 22.73 5.35 -19.04
CA LYS A 509 22.67 5.22 -17.57
C LYS A 509 22.18 3.83 -17.14
N PRO A 510 22.69 3.31 -16.02
CA PRO A 510 22.28 2.03 -15.49
C PRO A 510 20.83 2.07 -15.00
N TRP A 511 20.19 0.90 -15.02
CA TRP A 511 18.90 0.68 -14.37
C TRP A 511 19.04 0.67 -12.86
N ARG A 512 18.04 1.19 -12.14
CA ARG A 512 18.00 1.21 -10.67
C ARG A 512 16.57 1.22 -10.16
N PHE A 513 16.41 0.85 -8.89
CA PHE A 513 15.16 1.09 -8.18
C PHE A 513 15.05 2.55 -7.78
N VAL A 514 13.91 3.17 -8.05
CA VAL A 514 13.57 4.51 -7.58
C VAL A 514 12.17 4.48 -7.00
N ARG A 515 11.97 5.15 -5.87
CA ARG A 515 10.62 5.29 -5.31
C ARG A 515 9.77 6.19 -6.18
N VAL A 516 8.47 5.95 -6.19
CA VAL A 516 7.55 6.69 -7.06
C VAL A 516 7.51 8.18 -6.70
N ASP A 517 7.52 8.53 -5.42
CA ASP A 517 7.60 9.92 -4.92
C ASP A 517 8.91 10.63 -5.28
N GLU A 518 9.99 9.88 -5.49
CA GLU A 518 11.28 10.39 -5.93
C GLU A 518 11.38 10.60 -7.45
N LEU A 519 10.43 10.08 -8.25
CA LEU A 519 10.48 10.21 -9.71
C LEU A 519 10.57 11.67 -10.18
N ALA A 520 9.91 12.60 -9.49
CA ALA A 520 9.94 14.02 -9.82
C ALA A 520 11.34 14.65 -9.62
N HIS A 521 12.15 14.05 -8.75
CA HIS A 521 13.49 14.50 -8.38
C HIS A 521 14.59 13.92 -9.29
N LEU A 522 14.26 12.92 -10.13
CA LEU A 522 15.15 12.36 -11.15
C LEU A 522 15.36 13.34 -12.33
N ARG A 523 15.87 14.55 -12.07
CA ARG A 523 16.37 15.45 -13.11
C ARG A 523 17.79 15.03 -13.49
N GLY A 524 17.92 14.13 -14.45
CA GLY A 524 19.16 14.02 -15.22
C GLY A 524 19.16 15.10 -16.32
N GLY A 525 20.32 15.69 -16.63
CA GLY A 525 20.53 16.69 -17.69
C GLY A 525 20.26 16.22 -19.13
N ASN A 526 19.23 15.39 -19.32
CA ASN A 526 18.81 14.69 -20.53
C ASN A 526 17.26 14.71 -20.65
N GLY A 527 16.59 15.81 -20.32
CA GLY A 527 15.23 16.07 -20.84
C GLY A 527 14.03 15.46 -20.10
N GLY A 528 14.17 15.05 -18.83
CA GLY A 528 13.00 14.90 -17.92
C GLY A 528 12.10 13.67 -18.09
N TYR A 529 12.55 12.61 -18.78
CA TYR A 529 11.83 11.33 -18.87
C TYR A 529 12.52 10.23 -18.05
N VAL A 530 11.74 9.25 -17.62
CA VAL A 530 12.24 7.97 -17.10
C VAL A 530 11.81 6.84 -18.03
N GLU A 531 12.71 5.87 -18.20
CA GLU A 531 12.46 4.66 -18.94
C GLU A 531 11.93 3.58 -17.99
N LEU A 532 10.85 2.93 -18.41
CA LEU A 532 10.25 1.79 -17.73
C LEU A 532 10.33 0.56 -18.66
N PRO A 533 10.75 -0.62 -18.17
CA PRO A 533 10.85 -1.82 -18.97
C PRO A 533 9.47 -2.44 -19.14
N VAL A 534 9.17 -2.85 -20.37
CA VAL A 534 7.87 -3.42 -20.76
C VAL A 534 7.99 -4.71 -21.56
N SER A 535 9.23 -5.16 -21.75
CA SER A 535 9.59 -6.42 -22.37
C SER A 535 10.91 -6.94 -21.79
N ALA A 536 11.20 -8.21 -22.02
CA ALA A 536 12.36 -8.90 -21.48
C ALA A 536 12.95 -9.82 -22.56
N ALA A 537 14.25 -10.08 -22.50
CA ALA A 537 14.85 -11.12 -23.36
C ALA A 537 14.27 -12.48 -22.98
N TRP A 538 14.15 -13.39 -23.94
CA TRP A 538 13.62 -14.73 -23.71
C TRP A 538 14.53 -15.77 -24.34
N GLU A 539 14.96 -16.73 -23.53
CA GLU A 539 15.60 -17.96 -23.98
C GLU A 539 14.56 -19.06 -23.86
N GLY A 540 14.28 -19.71 -24.98
CA GLY A 540 13.25 -20.76 -25.04
C GLY A 540 13.83 -22.06 -25.58
N GLU A 541 13.01 -23.10 -25.49
CA GLU A 541 13.37 -24.42 -25.99
C GLU A 541 13.36 -24.42 -27.52
N ASP A 542 14.49 -24.81 -28.12
CA ASP A 542 14.54 -25.04 -29.56
C ASP A 542 14.05 -26.44 -29.88
N ARG A 543 12.89 -26.52 -30.53
CA ARG A 543 12.29 -27.78 -30.98
C ARG A 543 12.25 -27.82 -32.49
N GLN A 544 12.85 -28.85 -33.06
CA GLN A 544 12.96 -28.99 -34.51
C GLN A 544 11.73 -29.65 -35.14
N THR A 545 11.02 -30.49 -34.39
CA THR A 545 9.90 -31.30 -34.90
C THR A 545 8.71 -31.33 -33.95
N PHE A 546 7.51 -31.47 -34.52
CA PHE A 546 6.29 -31.73 -33.77
C PHE A 546 5.65 -33.04 -34.23
N ASP A 547 5.14 -33.83 -33.28
CA ASP A 547 4.44 -35.08 -33.58
C ASP A 547 2.93 -34.87 -33.58
N ILE A 548 2.32 -34.94 -34.75
CA ILE A 548 0.87 -34.92 -34.90
C ILE A 548 0.31 -36.23 -34.30
N PRO A 549 -0.61 -36.15 -33.32
CA PRO A 549 -1.15 -37.35 -32.68
C PRO A 549 -1.82 -38.28 -33.68
N ALA A 550 -1.62 -39.59 -33.50
CA ALA A 550 -2.32 -40.59 -34.28
C ALA A 550 -3.83 -40.59 -33.92
N PRO A 551 -4.72 -40.96 -34.85
CA PRO A 551 -6.13 -41.16 -34.54
C PRO A 551 -6.31 -42.21 -33.43
N ASP A 552 -7.10 -41.92 -32.38
CA ASP A 552 -7.43 -42.90 -31.34
C ASP A 552 -8.09 -44.14 -31.96
N ARG A 553 -7.41 -45.29 -31.84
CA ARG A 553 -7.83 -46.58 -32.40
C ARG A 553 -9.13 -47.09 -31.78
N LYS A 554 -9.48 -46.69 -30.54
CA LYS A 554 -10.64 -47.20 -29.80
C LYS A 554 -11.98 -46.67 -30.29
N ASN A 555 -11.99 -45.60 -31.09
CA ASN A 555 -13.20 -44.99 -31.61
C ASN A 555 -13.33 -45.10 -33.14
N ALA A 556 -12.76 -46.15 -33.73
CA ALA A 556 -13.24 -46.63 -35.02
C ALA A 556 -14.65 -47.21 -34.80
N ARG A 557 -15.65 -46.73 -35.55
CA ARG A 557 -16.97 -47.35 -35.55
C ARG A 557 -16.80 -48.85 -35.76
N ASP A 558 -17.60 -49.62 -35.01
CA ASP A 558 -17.79 -51.06 -35.12
C ASP A 558 -17.50 -51.59 -36.55
N PRO A 559 -16.50 -52.47 -36.74
CA PRO A 559 -16.16 -53.05 -38.04
C PRO A 559 -17.34 -53.72 -38.75
N GLY A 560 -18.44 -54.00 -38.05
CA GLY A 560 -19.64 -54.66 -38.57
C GLY A 560 -20.62 -53.80 -39.39
N LYS A 561 -20.44 -52.47 -39.50
CA LYS A 561 -21.34 -51.61 -40.31
C LYS A 561 -20.60 -50.90 -41.45
N LEU A 562 -20.39 -51.64 -42.53
CA LEU A 562 -19.99 -51.10 -43.83
C LEU A 562 -21.02 -50.06 -44.32
N THR A 563 -20.57 -48.88 -44.72
CA THR A 563 -21.43 -47.98 -45.51
C THR A 563 -21.60 -48.55 -46.92
N LYS A 564 -22.50 -47.98 -47.73
CA LYS A 564 -22.86 -48.44 -49.08
C LYS A 564 -21.69 -48.52 -50.09
N ASN A 565 -20.44 -48.23 -49.70
CA ASN A 565 -19.27 -48.31 -50.58
C ASN A 565 -18.00 -48.85 -49.87
N PRO A 566 -17.86 -50.20 -49.78
CA PRO A 566 -16.79 -50.89 -49.03
C PRO A 566 -15.36 -50.53 -49.46
N ILE A 567 -15.13 -50.33 -50.76
CA ILE A 567 -13.80 -50.07 -51.33
C ILE A 567 -13.31 -48.66 -50.95
N ARG A 568 -14.22 -47.69 -50.85
CA ARG A 568 -13.91 -46.30 -50.46
C ARG A 568 -13.64 -46.18 -48.96
N ASP A 569 -14.29 -47.03 -48.16
CA ASP A 569 -14.05 -47.10 -46.72
C ASP A 569 -12.73 -47.84 -46.44
N LEU A 570 -12.44 -48.99 -47.07
CA LEU A 570 -11.15 -49.69 -46.92
C LEU A 570 -9.94 -48.80 -47.26
N ALA A 571 -9.97 -48.06 -48.37
CA ALA A 571 -8.89 -47.12 -48.72
C ALA A 571 -8.73 -45.95 -47.71
N ARG A 572 -9.81 -45.59 -47.00
CA ARG A 572 -9.83 -44.59 -45.91
C ARG A 572 -9.32 -45.15 -44.57
N TYR A 573 -9.42 -46.45 -44.37
CA TYR A 573 -8.95 -47.17 -43.19
C TYR A 573 -7.49 -47.64 -43.37
N GLU A 574 -7.05 -47.95 -44.59
CA GLU A 574 -5.71 -48.45 -44.92
C GLU A 574 -4.66 -47.34 -45.10
N SER A 575 -5.05 -46.08 -45.30
CA SER A 575 -4.15 -44.91 -45.33
C SER A 575 -3.89 -44.28 -43.94
N ARG A 576 -4.17 -45.03 -42.85
CA ARG A 576 -3.95 -44.59 -41.47
C ARG A 576 -2.47 -44.60 -41.12
N GLU A 577 -1.76 -43.60 -41.63
CA GLU A 577 -0.39 -43.28 -41.21
C GLU A 577 -0.31 -43.17 -39.69
N GLY A 578 0.79 -43.67 -39.14
CA GLY A 578 1.11 -43.59 -37.71
C GLY A 578 1.34 -42.16 -37.26
N LYS A 579 1.95 -42.03 -36.08
CA LYS A 579 2.46 -40.75 -35.56
C LYS A 579 3.21 -40.02 -36.68
N ARG A 580 2.74 -38.83 -37.08
CA ARG A 580 3.34 -38.07 -38.18
C ARG A 580 4.20 -36.95 -37.60
N THR A 581 5.51 -37.07 -37.78
CA THR A 581 6.48 -36.06 -37.36
C THR A 581 6.63 -35.02 -38.47
N VAL A 582 6.44 -33.75 -38.13
CA VAL A 582 6.48 -32.61 -39.06
C VAL A 582 7.49 -31.56 -38.57
N PRO A 583 8.04 -30.71 -39.47
CA PRO A 583 8.89 -29.59 -39.06
C PRO A 583 8.15 -28.66 -38.10
N MET A 584 8.79 -28.30 -36.97
CA MET A 584 8.17 -27.44 -35.95
C MET A 584 7.79 -26.08 -36.52
N LEU A 585 8.68 -25.46 -37.28
CA LEU A 585 8.45 -24.16 -37.90
C LEU A 585 7.20 -24.15 -38.79
N ALA A 586 7.07 -25.15 -39.67
CA ALA A 586 5.89 -25.31 -40.54
C ALA A 586 4.60 -25.51 -39.72
N PHE A 587 4.68 -26.32 -38.65
CA PHE A 587 3.54 -26.54 -37.77
C PHE A 587 3.11 -25.26 -37.02
N LEU A 588 4.06 -24.46 -36.55
CA LEU A 588 3.79 -23.18 -35.87
C LEU A 588 3.17 -22.14 -36.81
N ARG A 589 3.64 -22.07 -38.07
CA ARG A 589 3.01 -21.24 -39.12
C ARG A 589 1.56 -21.67 -39.34
N PHE A 590 1.31 -22.98 -39.43
CA PHE A 590 -0.05 -23.53 -39.50
C PHE A 590 -0.89 -23.16 -38.28
N LEU A 591 -0.33 -23.24 -37.06
CA LEU A 591 -1.05 -22.83 -35.85
C LEU A 591 -1.41 -21.35 -35.85
N GLY A 592 -0.51 -20.47 -36.32
CA GLY A 592 -0.80 -19.05 -36.50
C GLY A 592 -2.02 -18.83 -37.38
N TYR A 593 -2.05 -19.47 -38.55
CA TYR A 593 -3.21 -19.43 -39.45
C TYR A 593 -4.48 -20.05 -38.85
N PHE A 594 -4.36 -21.16 -38.13
CA PHE A 594 -5.52 -21.83 -37.53
C PHE A 594 -6.15 -21.02 -36.39
N VAL A 595 -5.33 -20.32 -35.60
CA VAL A 595 -5.83 -19.47 -34.50
C VAL A 595 -6.58 -18.26 -35.02
N ALA A 596 -6.12 -17.67 -36.13
CA ALA A 596 -6.79 -16.55 -36.81
C ALA A 596 -8.03 -17.00 -37.61
N GLU A 597 -7.83 -17.87 -38.61
CA GLU A 597 -8.83 -18.15 -39.65
C GLU A 597 -9.38 -19.59 -39.60
N GLY A 598 -8.86 -20.41 -38.69
CA GLY A 598 -9.19 -21.82 -38.63
C GLY A 598 -10.52 -22.11 -37.96
N SER A 599 -11.23 -23.11 -38.45
CA SER A 599 -12.43 -23.66 -37.80
C SER A 599 -12.44 -25.18 -37.85
N THR A 600 -13.16 -25.77 -36.90
CA THR A 600 -13.44 -27.21 -36.87
C THR A 600 -14.93 -27.40 -36.73
N THR A 601 -15.48 -28.41 -37.39
CA THR A 601 -16.87 -28.83 -37.22
C THR A 601 -17.09 -29.44 -35.84
N GLU A 602 -18.32 -29.38 -35.31
CA GLU A 602 -18.69 -30.04 -34.04
C GLU A 602 -18.56 -31.56 -34.12
N THR A 603 -18.91 -32.13 -35.27
CA THR A 603 -18.71 -33.54 -35.59
C THR A 603 -17.36 -33.75 -36.28
N ARG A 604 -16.88 -35.00 -36.32
CA ARG A 604 -15.63 -35.35 -37.01
C ARG A 604 -15.72 -34.91 -38.48
N GLY A 605 -14.86 -33.98 -38.86
CA GLY A 605 -14.90 -33.36 -40.17
C GLY A 605 -13.58 -32.68 -40.55
N PRO A 606 -13.58 -31.92 -41.66
CA PRO A 606 -12.38 -31.23 -42.11
C PRO A 606 -12.00 -30.12 -41.13
N ILE A 607 -10.70 -29.88 -41.03
CA ILE A 607 -10.13 -28.64 -40.52
C ILE A 607 -10.16 -27.66 -41.68
N VAL A 608 -10.74 -26.48 -41.49
CA VAL A 608 -10.93 -25.50 -42.56
C VAL A 608 -10.23 -24.20 -42.17
N LEU A 609 -9.40 -23.66 -43.07
CA LEU A 609 -8.89 -22.30 -43.03
C LEU A 609 -9.63 -21.49 -44.09
N SER A 610 -10.21 -20.36 -43.73
CA SER A 610 -10.97 -19.51 -44.65
C SER A 610 -10.19 -18.21 -44.88
N GLN A 611 -9.83 -17.89 -46.13
CA GLN A 611 -9.11 -16.64 -46.44
C GLN A 611 -9.43 -16.16 -47.85
N ASN A 612 -9.36 -14.84 -48.07
CA ASN A 612 -9.46 -14.26 -49.40
C ASN A 612 -8.28 -14.68 -50.27
N ARG A 613 -8.53 -14.82 -51.58
CA ARG A 613 -7.50 -15.19 -52.55
C ARG A 613 -6.38 -14.14 -52.56
N GLY A 614 -5.15 -14.60 -52.32
CA GLY A 614 -3.95 -13.78 -52.33
C GLY A 614 -2.75 -14.52 -51.73
N GLU A 615 -1.68 -13.78 -51.44
CA GLU A 615 -0.41 -14.34 -50.93
C GLU A 615 -0.59 -15.17 -49.66
N ILE A 616 -1.47 -14.73 -48.74
CA ILE A 616 -1.73 -15.44 -47.48
C ILE A 616 -2.40 -16.80 -47.74
N SER A 617 -3.38 -16.86 -48.64
CA SER A 617 -4.05 -18.14 -48.97
C SER A 617 -3.10 -19.10 -49.68
N ASP A 618 -2.20 -18.58 -50.51
CA ASP A 618 -1.18 -19.39 -51.20
C ASP A 618 -0.17 -19.94 -50.18
N ASP A 619 0.24 -19.14 -49.19
CA ASP A 619 1.13 -19.59 -48.12
C ASP A 619 0.47 -20.62 -47.20
N MET A 620 -0.83 -20.46 -46.87
CA MET A 620 -1.60 -21.47 -46.14
C MET A 620 -1.58 -22.84 -46.84
N ILE A 621 -1.74 -22.86 -48.17
CA ILE A 621 -1.67 -24.09 -48.98
C ILE A 621 -0.27 -24.69 -48.94
N ALA A 622 0.77 -23.85 -49.09
CA ALA A 622 2.16 -24.28 -49.06
C ALA A 622 2.54 -24.90 -47.70
N VAL A 623 2.18 -24.25 -46.60
CA VAL A 623 2.41 -24.73 -45.23
C VAL A 623 1.72 -26.07 -44.99
N LEU A 624 0.46 -26.22 -45.43
CA LEU A 624 -0.26 -27.49 -45.29
C LEU A 624 0.42 -28.64 -46.05
N ARG A 625 0.99 -28.36 -47.22
CA ARG A 625 1.80 -29.33 -47.99
C ARG A 625 3.13 -29.64 -47.30
N GLU A 626 3.77 -28.64 -46.70
CA GLU A 626 5.03 -28.80 -45.96
C GLU A 626 4.88 -29.71 -44.73
N ILE A 627 3.75 -29.62 -44.02
CA ILE A 627 3.40 -30.56 -42.92
C ILE A 627 2.81 -31.89 -43.43
N GLY A 628 2.86 -32.13 -44.74
CA GLY A 628 2.53 -33.40 -45.39
C GLY A 628 1.05 -33.62 -45.72
N PHE A 629 0.19 -32.62 -45.67
CA PHE A 629 -1.21 -32.73 -46.09
C PHE A 629 -1.41 -32.25 -47.52
N ASP A 630 -2.33 -32.88 -48.24
CA ASP A 630 -2.79 -32.36 -49.53
C ASP A 630 -4.12 -31.62 -49.31
N PRO A 631 -4.13 -30.27 -49.35
CA PRO A 631 -5.31 -29.50 -49.02
C PRO A 631 -6.31 -29.43 -50.19
N THR A 632 -7.58 -29.64 -49.88
CA THR A 632 -8.69 -29.37 -50.82
C THR A 632 -9.06 -27.90 -50.74
N VAL A 633 -8.94 -27.18 -51.86
CA VAL A 633 -9.26 -25.76 -51.96
C VAL A 633 -10.57 -25.58 -52.71
N VAL A 634 -11.54 -24.91 -52.08
CA VAL A 634 -12.86 -24.61 -52.67
C VAL A 634 -13.15 -23.13 -52.52
N GLU A 635 -13.53 -22.47 -53.61
CA GLU A 635 -14.06 -21.10 -53.55
C GLU A 635 -15.48 -21.13 -52.98
N SER A 636 -15.66 -20.62 -51.77
CA SER A 636 -16.94 -20.66 -51.07
C SER A 636 -17.86 -19.51 -51.45
N ARG A 637 -17.28 -18.35 -51.77
CA ARG A 637 -17.91 -17.12 -52.26
C ARG A 637 -16.89 -16.40 -53.15
N PRO A 638 -17.30 -15.44 -54.01
CA PRO A 638 -16.37 -14.75 -54.90
C PRO A 638 -15.15 -14.21 -54.14
N SER A 639 -13.95 -14.65 -54.51
CA SER A 639 -12.67 -14.29 -53.89
C SER A 639 -12.39 -14.85 -52.50
N GLN A 640 -13.25 -15.69 -51.90
CA GLN A 640 -13.03 -16.33 -50.59
C GLN A 640 -12.78 -17.84 -50.73
N LEU A 641 -11.59 -18.29 -50.35
CA LEU A 641 -11.15 -19.68 -50.40
C LEU A 641 -11.36 -20.37 -49.06
N ASN A 642 -11.90 -21.59 -49.10
CA ASN A 642 -11.89 -22.55 -48.00
C ASN A 642 -10.85 -23.63 -48.31
N ILE A 643 -9.77 -23.62 -47.54
CA ILE A 643 -8.65 -24.56 -47.63
C ILE A 643 -8.87 -25.62 -46.55
N SER A 644 -9.03 -26.87 -46.94
CA SER A 644 -9.47 -27.92 -46.01
C SER A 644 -8.60 -29.17 -46.04
N VAL A 645 -8.32 -29.71 -44.85
CA VAL A 645 -7.60 -30.98 -44.65
C VAL A 645 -8.38 -31.88 -43.69
N SER A 646 -8.25 -33.19 -43.85
CA SER A 646 -8.95 -34.17 -43.01
C SER A 646 -7.97 -35.09 -42.30
N HIS A 647 -7.78 -34.87 -41.00
CA HIS A 647 -6.95 -35.75 -40.17
C HIS A 647 -7.50 -35.79 -38.74
N LEU A 648 -7.93 -36.97 -38.28
CA LEU A 648 -8.69 -37.11 -37.02
C LEU A 648 -7.87 -36.74 -35.78
N GLY A 649 -6.61 -37.17 -35.71
CA GLY A 649 -5.75 -36.87 -34.54
C GLY A 649 -5.48 -35.37 -34.38
N LEU A 650 -5.00 -34.72 -35.46
CA LEU A 650 -4.91 -33.26 -35.57
C LEU A 650 -6.23 -32.53 -35.24
N TRP A 651 -7.38 -32.98 -35.76
CA TRP A 651 -8.68 -32.36 -35.46
C TRP A 651 -9.00 -32.39 -33.95
N THR A 652 -8.82 -33.55 -33.30
CA THR A 652 -9.03 -33.69 -31.85
C THR A 652 -8.07 -32.78 -31.09
N TRP A 653 -6.79 -32.83 -31.45
CA TRP A 653 -5.74 -32.07 -30.80
C TRP A 653 -5.96 -30.56 -30.90
N LEU A 654 -6.37 -30.05 -32.06
CA LEU A 654 -6.66 -28.62 -32.26
C LEU A 654 -7.83 -28.14 -31.39
N ARG A 655 -8.88 -28.95 -31.23
CA ARG A 655 -10.02 -28.58 -30.38
C ARG A 655 -9.64 -28.52 -28.90
N GLU A 656 -8.84 -29.48 -28.43
CA GLU A 656 -8.38 -29.55 -27.05
C GLU A 656 -7.38 -28.41 -26.73
N ASN A 657 -6.48 -28.10 -27.66
CA ASN A 657 -5.35 -27.21 -27.40
C ASN A 657 -5.56 -25.77 -27.89
N CYS A 658 -6.33 -25.57 -28.97
CA CYS A 658 -6.45 -24.27 -29.64
C CYS A 658 -7.86 -23.68 -29.63
N GLY A 659 -8.85 -24.38 -29.08
CA GLY A 659 -10.24 -23.91 -28.97
C GLY A 659 -11.11 -24.20 -30.19
N THR A 660 -12.43 -24.08 -30.03
CA THR A 660 -13.43 -24.52 -31.01
C THR A 660 -14.18 -23.37 -31.68
N GLY A 661 -14.30 -22.21 -31.00
CA GLY A 661 -14.95 -20.99 -31.49
C GLY A 661 -14.05 -19.77 -31.34
N SER A 662 -14.40 -18.67 -32.00
CA SER A 662 -13.58 -17.44 -32.07
C SER A 662 -13.31 -16.79 -30.69
N ASP A 663 -14.17 -17.03 -29.70
CA ASP A 663 -14.04 -16.55 -28.32
C ASP A 663 -13.26 -17.51 -27.41
N THR A 664 -12.99 -18.73 -27.86
CA THR A 664 -12.22 -19.75 -27.13
C THR A 664 -10.87 -20.06 -27.78
N LYS A 665 -10.55 -19.39 -28.89
CA LYS A 665 -9.26 -19.50 -29.56
C LYS A 665 -8.10 -19.21 -28.62
N LYS A 666 -7.03 -19.99 -28.71
CA LYS A 666 -5.81 -19.82 -27.94
C LYS A 666 -4.65 -20.52 -28.61
N PHE A 667 -3.43 -20.11 -28.30
CA PHE A 667 -2.25 -20.92 -28.58
C PHE A 667 -2.08 -22.00 -27.51
N PRO A 668 -1.52 -23.17 -27.84
CA PRO A 668 -1.15 -24.16 -26.84
C PRO A 668 -0.07 -23.59 -25.90
N ARG A 669 -0.18 -23.85 -24.59
CA ARG A 669 0.71 -23.23 -23.59
C ARG A 669 2.19 -23.50 -23.85
N TRP A 670 2.55 -24.73 -24.20
CA TRP A 670 3.94 -25.13 -24.45
C TRP A 670 4.61 -24.37 -25.60
N MET A 671 3.84 -23.80 -26.54
CA MET A 671 4.39 -22.99 -27.63
C MET A 671 5.08 -21.74 -27.10
N LEU A 672 4.58 -21.21 -25.99
CA LEU A 672 5.09 -19.99 -25.37
C LEU A 672 6.46 -20.20 -24.72
N ASP A 673 6.88 -21.46 -24.53
CA ASP A 673 8.18 -21.80 -23.98
C ASP A 673 9.27 -21.99 -25.04
N LEU A 674 8.93 -21.85 -26.34
CA LEU A 674 9.86 -22.01 -27.46
C LEU A 674 10.78 -20.80 -27.66
N THR A 675 11.78 -20.95 -28.52
CA THR A 675 12.67 -19.84 -28.91
C THR A 675 11.89 -18.65 -29.51
N PRO A 676 12.38 -17.41 -29.34
CA PRO A 676 11.75 -16.22 -29.91
C PRO A 676 11.47 -16.35 -31.42
N GLU A 677 12.39 -16.95 -32.18
CA GLU A 677 12.23 -17.17 -33.61
C GLU A 677 11.00 -18.03 -33.94
N LEU A 678 10.82 -19.14 -33.22
CA LEU A 678 9.67 -20.04 -33.41
C LEU A 678 8.35 -19.36 -33.01
N ILE A 679 8.33 -18.65 -31.88
CA ILE A 679 7.15 -17.90 -31.42
C ILE A 679 6.78 -16.80 -32.42
N GLU A 680 7.78 -16.08 -32.94
CA GLU A 680 7.58 -14.99 -33.89
C GLU A 680 6.94 -15.49 -35.19
N ASN A 681 7.32 -16.66 -35.69
CA ASN A 681 6.73 -17.24 -36.89
C ASN A 681 5.23 -17.57 -36.72
N ALA A 682 4.83 -18.12 -35.57
CA ALA A 682 3.41 -18.34 -35.26
C ALA A 682 2.64 -17.01 -35.19
N LEU A 683 3.22 -16.01 -34.52
CA LEU A 683 2.60 -14.69 -34.38
C LEU A 683 2.43 -13.99 -35.73
N ARG A 684 3.47 -14.00 -36.58
CA ARG A 684 3.44 -13.35 -37.90
C ARG A 684 2.33 -13.92 -38.78
N CYS A 685 2.15 -15.24 -38.80
CA CYS A 685 1.04 -15.87 -39.56
C CYS A 685 -0.33 -15.47 -39.00
N ALA A 686 -0.49 -15.41 -37.68
CA ALA A 686 -1.74 -14.96 -37.06
C ALA A 686 -2.03 -13.47 -37.37
N VAL A 687 -1.02 -12.61 -37.28
CA VAL A 687 -1.12 -11.18 -37.60
C VAL A 687 -1.36 -10.94 -39.08
N ALA A 688 -0.76 -11.71 -39.99
CA ALA A 688 -0.97 -11.57 -41.41
C ALA A 688 -2.44 -11.79 -41.82
N SER A 689 -3.16 -12.65 -41.10
CA SER A 689 -4.58 -12.93 -41.38
C SER A 689 -5.53 -11.93 -40.71
N ASP A 690 -5.48 -11.83 -39.37
CA ASP A 690 -6.46 -11.07 -38.57
C ASP A 690 -5.97 -9.67 -38.16
N GLY A 691 -4.70 -9.37 -38.43
CA GLY A 691 -4.05 -8.12 -38.07
C GLY A 691 -3.76 -7.24 -39.28
N HIS A 692 -3.15 -6.10 -39.01
CA HIS A 692 -2.58 -5.23 -40.04
C HIS A 692 -1.40 -4.47 -39.48
N GLU A 693 -0.47 -4.11 -40.35
CA GLU A 693 0.60 -3.17 -40.02
C GLU A 693 0.06 -1.73 -40.15
N PRO A 694 0.17 -0.90 -39.10
CA PRO A 694 -0.32 0.46 -39.16
C PRO A 694 0.54 1.33 -40.09
N GLU A 695 -0.09 2.14 -40.95
CA GLU A 695 0.58 3.05 -41.91
C GLU A 695 1.59 4.02 -41.26
N ARG A 696 1.39 4.35 -39.98
CA ARG A 696 2.25 5.24 -39.19
C ARG A 696 2.84 4.53 -37.98
N GLY A 697 3.45 3.36 -38.19
CA GLY A 697 4.10 2.54 -37.16
C GLY A 697 5.63 2.52 -37.23
N SER A 698 6.27 2.08 -36.14
CA SER A 698 7.67 1.61 -36.19
C SER A 698 7.75 0.33 -37.03
N PRO A 699 8.85 0.05 -37.74
CA PRO A 699 9.02 -1.21 -38.46
C PRO A 699 8.73 -2.42 -37.55
N GLY A 700 7.86 -3.32 -37.99
CA GLY A 700 7.41 -4.49 -37.20
C GLY A 700 6.29 -4.21 -36.19
N ALA A 701 5.72 -3.01 -36.14
CA ALA A 701 4.50 -2.75 -35.37
C ALA A 701 3.29 -3.45 -36.01
N PHE A 702 2.37 -3.94 -35.18
CA PHE A 702 1.14 -4.55 -35.67
C PHE A 702 -0.04 -4.20 -34.78
N ALA A 703 -1.23 -4.17 -35.40
CA ALA A 703 -2.49 -4.19 -34.71
C ALA A 703 -3.13 -5.57 -34.88
N TYR A 704 -3.65 -6.14 -33.80
CA TYR A 704 -4.31 -7.44 -33.79
C TYR A 704 -5.64 -7.34 -33.06
N SER A 705 -6.67 -8.02 -33.56
CA SER A 705 -8.00 -7.99 -32.97
C SER A 705 -8.51 -9.40 -32.72
N THR A 706 -9.09 -9.64 -31.55
CA THR A 706 -9.70 -10.95 -31.25
C THR A 706 -10.90 -10.82 -30.32
N THR A 707 -11.81 -11.79 -30.38
CA THR A 707 -12.91 -11.97 -29.41
C THR A 707 -12.56 -12.95 -28.29
N SER A 708 -11.38 -13.57 -28.32
CA SER A 708 -10.89 -14.43 -27.25
C SER A 708 -10.03 -13.64 -26.27
N LYS A 709 -10.50 -13.50 -25.03
CA LYS A 709 -9.71 -12.91 -23.93
C LYS A 709 -8.40 -13.68 -23.73
N GLN A 710 -8.45 -15.01 -23.77
CA GLN A 710 -7.26 -15.84 -23.53
C GLN A 710 -6.20 -15.64 -24.63
N LEU A 711 -6.63 -15.52 -25.89
CA LEU A 711 -5.71 -15.20 -26.97
C LEU A 711 -5.12 -13.79 -26.81
N ALA A 712 -5.95 -12.79 -26.50
CA ALA A 712 -5.46 -11.44 -26.23
C ALA A 712 -4.42 -11.42 -25.09
N ASP A 713 -4.66 -12.17 -24.01
CA ASP A 713 -3.73 -12.34 -22.89
C ASP A 713 -2.40 -12.99 -23.33
N GLN A 714 -2.47 -14.01 -24.18
CA GLN A 714 -1.27 -14.66 -24.75
C GLN A 714 -0.50 -13.75 -25.71
N ILE A 715 -1.16 -12.89 -26.48
CA ILE A 715 -0.47 -11.93 -27.35
C ILE A 715 0.33 -10.90 -26.52
N HIS A 716 -0.14 -10.49 -25.33
CA HIS A 716 0.68 -9.67 -24.43
C HIS A 716 1.93 -10.42 -23.95
N GLU A 717 1.78 -11.71 -23.64
CA GLU A 717 2.89 -12.54 -23.17
C GLU A 717 3.91 -12.85 -24.27
N ILE A 718 3.43 -13.12 -25.50
CA ILE A 718 4.27 -13.25 -26.69
C ILE A 718 5.00 -11.93 -26.94
N GLY A 719 4.28 -10.80 -26.88
CA GLY A 719 4.87 -9.48 -27.04
C GLY A 719 6.00 -9.22 -26.04
N LEU A 720 5.78 -9.54 -24.76
CA LEU A 720 6.79 -9.44 -23.71
C LEU A 720 8.09 -10.20 -24.06
N ARG A 721 7.98 -11.43 -24.57
CA ARG A 721 9.12 -12.30 -24.95
C ARG A 721 9.83 -11.86 -26.22
N LEU A 722 9.07 -11.36 -27.20
CA LEU A 722 9.60 -10.90 -28.49
C LEU A 722 10.12 -9.46 -28.46
N GLY A 723 9.96 -8.75 -27.34
CA GLY A 723 10.43 -7.37 -27.22
C GLY A 723 9.42 -6.30 -27.64
N TYR A 724 8.16 -6.67 -27.90
CA TYR A 724 7.09 -5.74 -28.26
C TYR A 724 6.43 -5.13 -27.02
N ALA A 725 6.21 -3.82 -27.07
CA ALA A 725 5.34 -3.15 -26.11
C ALA A 725 3.89 -3.28 -26.57
N VAL A 726 3.16 -4.23 -25.98
CA VAL A 726 1.76 -4.51 -26.34
C VAL A 726 0.81 -3.76 -25.42
N THR A 727 -0.10 -3.00 -26.02
CA THR A 727 -1.22 -2.37 -25.32
C THR A 727 -2.53 -2.92 -25.86
N SER A 728 -3.56 -3.00 -25.02
CA SER A 728 -4.89 -3.42 -25.46
C SER A 728 -6.00 -2.51 -24.99
N ARG A 729 -7.09 -2.51 -25.76
CA ARG A 729 -8.37 -1.86 -25.43
C ARG A 729 -9.50 -2.83 -25.74
N VAL A 730 -10.58 -2.72 -24.98
CA VAL A 730 -11.79 -3.51 -25.22
C VAL A 730 -12.84 -2.60 -25.85
N GLU A 731 -13.36 -3.00 -27.00
CA GLU A 731 -14.48 -2.35 -27.66
C GLU A 731 -15.77 -3.13 -27.37
N HIS A 732 -16.78 -2.41 -26.89
CA HIS A 732 -18.12 -2.94 -26.67
C HIS A 732 -19.06 -2.35 -27.74
N GLY A 733 -19.53 -3.19 -28.66
CA GLY A 733 -20.58 -2.82 -29.60
C GLY A 733 -21.94 -3.29 -29.10
N GLU A 734 -23.00 -2.51 -29.34
CA GLU A 734 -24.37 -2.92 -29.02
C GLU A 734 -24.69 -4.28 -29.66
N GLY A 735 -25.05 -5.26 -28.82
CA GLY A 735 -25.39 -6.62 -29.26
C GLY A 735 -24.23 -7.48 -29.79
N ARG A 736 -22.97 -7.02 -29.68
CA ARG A 736 -21.77 -7.77 -30.14
C ARG A 736 -20.91 -8.22 -28.96
N LYS A 737 -20.20 -9.35 -29.16
CA LYS A 737 -19.19 -9.82 -28.19
C LYS A 737 -18.09 -8.76 -28.01
N PRO A 738 -17.50 -8.64 -26.81
CA PRO A 738 -16.37 -7.74 -26.58
C PRO A 738 -15.23 -8.09 -27.55
N LYS A 739 -14.62 -7.06 -28.14
CA LYS A 739 -13.49 -7.18 -29.06
C LYS A 739 -12.26 -6.58 -28.42
N TRP A 740 -11.22 -7.38 -28.24
CA TRP A 740 -9.92 -6.95 -27.76
C TRP A 740 -9.09 -6.46 -28.94
N CYS A 741 -8.81 -5.17 -28.98
CA CYS A 741 -7.96 -4.52 -29.96
C CYS A 741 -6.57 -4.32 -29.32
N LEU A 742 -5.57 -5.03 -29.82
CA LEU A 742 -4.19 -5.00 -29.38
C LEU A 742 -3.33 -4.20 -30.36
N TYR A 743 -2.42 -3.41 -29.82
CA TYR A 743 -1.46 -2.59 -30.56
C TYR A 743 -0.07 -2.90 -30.01
N ALA A 744 0.77 -3.47 -30.86
CA ALA A 744 2.15 -3.80 -30.55
C ALA A 744 3.08 -2.79 -31.22
N HIS A 745 3.97 -2.20 -30.44
CA HIS A 745 5.02 -1.32 -30.93
C HIS A 745 6.38 -2.00 -30.80
N ALA A 746 7.16 -1.96 -31.88
CA ALA A 746 8.52 -2.46 -31.89
C ALA A 746 9.41 -1.47 -31.09
N GLY A 747 9.68 -1.81 -29.83
CA GLY A 747 10.46 -0.96 -28.95
C GLY A 747 10.37 -1.42 -27.49
N ARG A 748 11.53 -1.73 -26.90
CA ARG A 748 11.64 -2.27 -25.53
C ARG A 748 11.37 -1.26 -24.41
N ARG A 749 10.95 -0.04 -24.75
CA ARG A 749 10.93 1.07 -23.80
C ARG A 749 9.63 1.85 -23.81
N HIS A 750 9.06 2.06 -22.63
CA HIS A 750 8.09 3.11 -22.42
C HIS A 750 8.70 4.25 -21.63
N LEU A 751 8.47 5.46 -22.12
CA LEU A 751 8.93 6.68 -21.50
C LEU A 751 7.79 7.27 -20.67
N LEU A 752 8.08 7.63 -19.43
CA LEU A 752 7.17 8.34 -18.55
C LEU A 752 7.77 9.70 -18.20
N HIS A 753 6.98 10.75 -18.30
CA HIS A 753 7.38 12.08 -17.82
C HIS A 753 6.89 12.24 -16.36
N PRO A 754 7.79 12.22 -15.35
CA PRO A 754 7.39 12.20 -13.94
C PRO A 754 6.38 13.28 -13.56
N MET A 755 6.66 14.55 -13.86
CA MET A 755 5.78 15.66 -13.43
C MET A 755 4.42 15.73 -14.13
N ARG A 756 4.31 15.18 -15.35
CA ARG A 756 3.08 15.29 -16.17
C ARG A 756 2.20 14.06 -16.04
N GLN A 757 2.82 12.91 -15.78
CA GLN A 757 2.22 11.59 -15.93
C GLN A 757 2.24 10.75 -14.65
N ALA A 758 2.87 11.23 -13.56
CA ALA A 758 2.69 10.70 -12.21
C ALA A 758 1.81 11.68 -11.42
N LYS A 759 0.59 11.27 -11.05
CA LYS A 759 -0.38 12.13 -10.34
C LYS A 759 -0.93 11.43 -9.12
N LEU A 760 -1.10 12.15 -8.02
CA LEU A 760 -1.82 11.63 -6.86
C LEU A 760 -3.32 11.53 -7.18
N VAL A 761 -3.93 10.40 -6.81
CA VAL A 761 -5.35 10.10 -7.00
C VAL A 761 -5.86 9.45 -5.72
N ASP A 762 -6.99 9.93 -5.21
CA ASP A 762 -7.62 9.33 -4.03
C ASP A 762 -8.08 7.91 -4.35
N TYR A 763 -7.76 6.98 -3.45
CA TYR A 763 -8.07 5.58 -3.61
C TYR A 763 -8.60 5.02 -2.29
N GLN A 764 -9.72 4.31 -2.38
CA GLN A 764 -10.28 3.52 -1.30
C GLN A 764 -10.47 2.09 -1.79
N GLY A 765 -9.73 1.16 -1.21
CA GLY A 765 -9.73 -0.24 -1.62
C GLY A 765 -8.51 -0.97 -1.12
N LYS A 766 -8.28 -2.19 -1.59
CA LYS A 766 -7.09 -2.95 -1.18
C LYS A 766 -5.88 -2.60 -2.03
N VAL A 767 -4.71 -2.60 -1.42
CA VAL A 767 -3.43 -2.61 -2.12
C VAL A 767 -2.71 -3.93 -1.88
N SER A 768 -2.04 -4.44 -2.90
CA SER A 768 -1.38 -5.73 -2.87
C SER A 768 -0.09 -5.78 -3.68
N CYS A 769 0.84 -6.65 -3.29
CA CYS A 769 2.06 -6.94 -4.04
C CYS A 769 2.68 -8.27 -3.60
N PHE A 770 3.60 -8.79 -4.40
CA PHE A 770 4.42 -9.96 -4.06
C PHE A 770 5.84 -9.53 -3.73
N THR A 771 6.55 -10.30 -2.93
CA THR A 771 8.01 -10.23 -2.85
C THR A 771 8.59 -11.41 -3.62
N VAL A 772 9.61 -11.13 -4.43
CA VAL A 772 10.37 -12.09 -5.25
C VAL A 772 11.87 -11.81 -5.08
N PRO A 773 12.73 -12.84 -5.08
CA PRO A 773 14.17 -12.69 -4.80
C PRO A 773 14.91 -11.61 -5.60
N ASN A 774 14.61 -11.44 -6.89
CA ASN A 774 15.35 -10.47 -7.72
C ASN A 774 14.81 -9.02 -7.66
N GLY A 775 13.70 -8.79 -6.96
CA GLY A 775 13.15 -7.44 -6.78
C GLY A 775 12.23 -6.93 -7.90
N THR A 776 11.98 -7.69 -8.97
CA THR A 776 11.22 -7.23 -10.15
C THR A 776 10.02 -8.11 -10.44
N LEU A 777 8.90 -7.52 -10.85
CA LEU A 777 7.66 -8.23 -11.17
C LEU A 777 7.09 -7.76 -12.50
N VAL A 778 6.66 -8.71 -13.32
CA VAL A 778 5.90 -8.41 -14.54
C VAL A 778 4.43 -8.23 -14.17
N THR A 779 3.97 -6.99 -14.26
CA THR A 779 2.62 -6.56 -13.90
C THR A 779 1.85 -6.06 -15.11
N ARG A 780 0.51 -6.07 -15.03
CA ARG A 780 -0.36 -5.50 -16.06
C ARG A 780 -1.57 -4.83 -15.43
N ARG A 781 -1.93 -3.64 -15.92
CA ARG A 781 -3.16 -2.93 -15.52
C ARG A 781 -3.77 -2.26 -16.75
N ASN A 782 -5.09 -2.37 -16.91
CA ASN A 782 -5.84 -1.82 -18.04
C ASN A 782 -5.20 -2.11 -19.41
N GLY A 783 -4.73 -3.35 -19.61
CA GLY A 783 -4.14 -3.80 -20.87
C GLY A 783 -2.75 -3.22 -21.17
N ARG A 784 -2.01 -2.74 -20.17
CA ARG A 784 -0.63 -2.23 -20.30
C ARG A 784 0.30 -3.00 -19.40
N VAL A 785 1.35 -3.56 -19.99
CA VAL A 785 2.37 -4.35 -19.29
C VAL A 785 3.45 -3.43 -18.75
N LEU A 786 3.90 -3.69 -17.52
CA LEU A 786 4.96 -2.98 -16.85
C LEU A 786 5.80 -3.95 -16.02
N ILE A 787 7.12 -3.90 -16.17
CA ILE A 787 8.05 -4.55 -15.25
C ILE A 787 8.32 -3.57 -14.10
N SER A 788 7.68 -3.81 -12.96
CA SER A 788 7.72 -2.97 -11.76
C SER A 788 8.73 -3.51 -10.75
N GLY A 789 9.14 -2.67 -9.79
CA GLY A 789 9.80 -3.18 -8.59
C GLY A 789 8.78 -3.85 -7.66
N ASN A 790 9.26 -4.74 -6.81
CA ASN A 790 8.43 -5.42 -5.83
C ASN A 790 8.49 -4.72 -4.45
N SER A 791 7.73 -5.24 -3.49
CA SER A 791 7.86 -4.87 -2.08
C SER A 791 9.07 -5.56 -1.47
N GLU A 792 9.92 -4.82 -0.73
CA GLU A 792 11.10 -5.38 -0.04
C GLU A 792 10.75 -6.54 0.91
N ASP A 793 11.72 -7.44 1.11
CA ASP A 793 11.63 -8.74 1.76
C ASP A 793 10.94 -8.75 3.14
N TYR A 794 9.71 -9.28 3.16
CA TYR A 794 9.14 -9.88 4.37
C TYR A 794 8.35 -11.12 3.97
N ASN A 795 8.91 -12.33 4.09
CA ASN A 795 8.18 -13.60 3.96
C ASN A 795 6.82 -13.51 4.67
N ARG A 796 5.70 -14.05 4.14
CA ARG A 796 4.36 -13.95 4.77
C ARG A 796 4.38 -14.24 6.27
N ASN A 797 5.09 -15.28 6.69
CA ASN A 797 5.22 -15.63 8.11
C ASN A 797 5.99 -14.56 8.90
N VAL A 798 7.03 -13.97 8.28
CA VAL A 798 7.83 -12.87 8.86
C VAL A 798 7.04 -11.55 8.83
N ALA A 799 6.19 -11.33 7.83
CA ALA A 799 5.30 -10.19 7.69
C ALA A 799 4.18 -10.22 8.73
N GLU A 800 3.47 -11.34 8.86
CA GLU A 800 2.46 -11.56 9.90
C GLU A 800 3.10 -11.51 11.29
N ALA A 801 4.26 -12.16 11.50
CA ALA A 801 5.01 -12.05 12.75
C ALA A 801 5.47 -10.61 13.03
N SER A 802 5.92 -9.85 12.03
CA SER A 802 6.35 -8.46 12.21
C SER A 802 5.17 -7.53 12.49
N ARG A 803 4.03 -7.72 11.83
CA ARG A 803 2.78 -6.98 12.10
C ARG A 803 2.27 -7.30 13.50
N LYS A 804 2.24 -8.58 13.88
CA LYS A 804 1.84 -9.04 15.21
C LYS A 804 2.79 -8.51 16.27
N LEU A 805 4.10 -8.61 16.06
CA LEU A 805 5.12 -8.07 16.98
C LEU A 805 4.99 -6.55 17.13
N ALA A 806 4.78 -5.81 16.04
CA ALA A 806 4.56 -4.37 16.09
C ALA A 806 3.26 -4.02 16.83
N ASP A 807 2.18 -4.77 16.62
CA ASP A 807 0.94 -4.56 17.35
C ASP A 807 1.10 -4.87 18.84
N GLU A 808 1.69 -6.01 19.20
CA GLU A 808 1.90 -6.44 20.59
C GLU A 808 2.87 -5.54 21.35
N GLN A 809 3.95 -5.07 20.71
CA GLN A 809 5.01 -4.32 21.41
C GLN A 809 4.88 -2.80 21.31
N VAL A 810 4.18 -2.29 20.30
CA VAL A 810 4.10 -0.86 20.01
C VAL A 810 2.67 -0.37 20.08
N PHE A 811 1.74 -0.91 19.28
CA PHE A 811 0.41 -0.30 19.14
C PHE A 811 -0.54 -0.64 20.30
N ALA A 812 -0.62 -1.91 20.70
CA ALA A 812 -1.52 -2.35 21.76
C ALA A 812 -1.21 -1.68 23.12
N PRO A 813 0.05 -1.58 23.57
CA PRO A 813 0.36 -0.86 24.81
C PRO A 813 -0.06 0.62 24.78
N GLU A 814 0.11 1.29 23.63
CA GLU A 814 -0.28 2.69 23.47
C GLU A 814 -1.81 2.87 23.47
N ARG A 815 -2.54 1.93 22.87
CA ARG A 815 -4.01 1.87 22.95
C ARG A 815 -4.48 1.63 24.38
N GLU A 816 -3.85 0.68 25.09
CA GLU A 816 -4.16 0.36 26.47
C GLU A 816 -3.90 1.53 27.42
N GLU A 817 -2.82 2.28 27.23
CA GLU A 817 -2.52 3.48 28.02
C GLU A 817 -3.60 4.55 27.83
N PHE A 818 -4.02 4.78 26.59
CA PHE A 818 -5.11 5.71 26.27
C PHE A 818 -6.45 5.23 26.86
N ASP A 819 -6.78 3.95 26.69
CA ASP A 819 -7.98 3.33 27.26
C ASP A 819 -7.97 3.42 28.79
N ALA A 820 -6.82 3.20 29.43
CA ALA A 820 -6.64 3.34 30.87
C ALA A 820 -6.87 4.78 31.31
N PHE A 821 -6.38 5.77 30.57
CA PHE A 821 -6.67 7.17 30.84
C PHE A 821 -8.18 7.46 30.81
N ILE A 822 -8.88 7.06 29.75
CA ILE A 822 -10.32 7.28 29.62
C ILE A 822 -11.08 6.60 30.78
N ASN A 823 -10.77 5.33 31.05
CA ASN A 823 -11.47 4.53 32.05
C ASN A 823 -11.17 4.91 33.50
N ARG A 824 -9.96 5.39 33.79
CA ARG A 824 -9.50 5.69 35.17
C ARG A 824 -9.56 7.17 35.54
N ARG A 825 -9.54 8.08 34.57
CA ARG A 825 -9.58 9.54 34.82
C ARG A 825 -10.81 10.21 34.25
N LEU A 826 -11.17 9.96 33.00
CA LEU A 826 -12.30 10.66 32.36
C LEU A 826 -13.67 10.12 32.82
N PHE A 827 -13.87 8.80 32.74
CA PHE A 827 -15.14 8.15 33.07
C PHE A 827 -15.60 8.33 34.52
N PRO A 828 -14.73 8.26 35.55
CA PRO A 828 -15.14 8.53 36.92
C PRO A 828 -15.69 9.96 37.10
N VAL A 829 -15.05 10.96 36.47
CA VAL A 829 -15.51 12.37 36.49
C VAL A 829 -16.87 12.50 35.79
N MET A 830 -17.07 11.78 34.70
CA MET A 830 -18.35 11.72 33.99
C MET A 830 -19.43 10.86 34.67
N LYS A 831 -19.10 10.23 35.80
CA LYS A 831 -19.94 9.29 36.57
C LYS A 831 -20.41 8.09 35.75
N ILE A 832 -19.51 7.55 34.93
CA ILE A 832 -19.75 6.39 34.06
C ILE A 832 -19.30 5.13 34.79
N VAL A 833 -20.23 4.21 35.02
CA VAL A 833 -20.01 3.01 35.86
C VAL A 833 -20.30 1.71 35.12
N PHE A 834 -21.15 1.72 34.09
CA PHE A 834 -21.57 0.49 33.40
C PHE A 834 -20.73 0.15 32.18
N HIS A 835 -19.97 1.08 31.60
CA HIS A 835 -19.15 0.83 30.41
C HIS A 835 -17.66 1.05 30.64
N LYS A 836 -16.86 0.39 29.79
CA LYS A 836 -15.44 0.63 29.58
C LYS A 836 -15.22 1.10 28.15
N PHE A 837 -14.33 2.06 27.98
CA PHE A 837 -13.80 2.42 26.69
C PHE A 837 -12.76 1.38 26.27
N LYS A 838 -12.87 0.84 25.05
CA LYS A 838 -11.87 -0.05 24.45
C LYS A 838 -11.56 0.43 23.03
N SER A 839 -10.30 0.72 22.75
CA SER A 839 -9.85 1.01 21.39
C SER A 839 -9.88 -0.26 20.55
N ASN A 840 -10.28 -0.11 19.28
CA ASN A 840 -10.29 -1.24 18.35
C ASN A 840 -8.87 -1.53 17.85
N SER A 841 -8.61 -2.79 17.51
CA SER A 841 -7.35 -3.25 16.94
C SER A 841 -7.60 -3.91 15.58
N PRO A 842 -6.59 -3.97 14.69
CA PRO A 842 -6.69 -4.79 13.49
C PRO A 842 -6.82 -6.26 13.89
N ASN A 843 -7.51 -7.06 13.07
CA ASN A 843 -7.51 -8.51 13.27
C ASN A 843 -6.14 -9.07 12.86
N THR A 844 -5.26 -9.29 13.84
CA THR A 844 -3.90 -9.83 13.67
C THR A 844 -3.81 -11.32 14.00
N THR A 845 -4.95 -11.97 14.22
CA THR A 845 -4.99 -13.37 14.66
C THR A 845 -4.88 -14.31 13.47
N ASP A 846 -4.01 -15.32 13.56
CA ASP A 846 -4.04 -16.44 12.62
C ASP A 846 -5.34 -17.22 12.82
N ASN A 847 -6.26 -17.04 11.88
CA ASN A 847 -7.56 -17.68 11.90
C ASN A 847 -7.44 -19.21 11.96
N ALA A 848 -6.35 -19.82 11.47
CA ALA A 848 -6.15 -21.27 11.54
C ALA A 848 -5.77 -21.75 12.95
N GLU A 849 -4.89 -21.05 13.65
CA GLU A 849 -4.56 -21.37 15.06
C GLU A 849 -5.72 -21.09 16.00
N LEU A 850 -6.43 -19.97 15.80
CA LEU A 850 -7.61 -19.65 16.58
C LEU A 850 -8.73 -20.69 16.34
N VAL A 851 -8.95 -21.11 15.09
CA VAL A 851 -9.89 -22.21 14.79
C VAL A 851 -9.45 -23.51 15.48
N LYS A 852 -8.16 -23.85 15.48
CA LYS A 852 -7.65 -25.02 16.23
C LYS A 852 -7.87 -24.89 17.73
N LEU A 853 -7.64 -23.72 18.31
CA LEU A 853 -7.82 -23.45 19.74
C LEU A 853 -9.30 -23.50 20.15
N ILE A 854 -10.18 -22.91 19.33
CA ILE A 854 -11.62 -22.97 19.50
C ILE A 854 -12.11 -24.41 19.38
N ALA A 855 -11.68 -25.13 18.35
CA ALA A 855 -12.04 -26.53 18.13
C ALA A 855 -11.54 -27.44 19.25
N ASN A 856 -10.33 -27.23 19.76
CA ASN A 856 -9.81 -28.00 20.90
C ASN A 856 -10.57 -27.66 22.19
N SER A 857 -10.88 -26.39 22.42
CA SER A 857 -11.67 -25.96 23.58
C SER A 857 -13.10 -26.49 23.53
N GLU A 858 -13.69 -26.62 22.34
CA GLU A 858 -14.99 -27.27 22.14
C GLU A 858 -14.92 -28.77 22.49
N LYS A 859 -13.90 -29.47 21.97
CA LYS A 859 -13.66 -30.89 22.25
C LYS A 859 -13.43 -31.20 23.73
N THR A 860 -12.76 -30.33 24.47
CA THR A 860 -12.54 -30.51 25.91
C THR A 860 -13.70 -30.03 26.77
N GLY A 861 -14.78 -29.51 26.16
CA GLY A 861 -15.90 -28.92 26.88
C GLY A 861 -15.57 -27.60 27.59
N GLY A 862 -14.48 -26.92 27.19
CA GLY A 862 -14.09 -25.61 27.72
C GLY A 862 -14.74 -24.43 27.00
N MET A 863 -15.36 -24.65 25.84
CA MET A 863 -16.01 -23.61 25.04
C MET A 863 -17.52 -23.54 25.32
N THR A 864 -17.95 -22.49 26.02
CA THR A 864 -19.38 -22.16 26.21
C THR A 864 -19.83 -21.09 25.21
N PRO A 865 -21.13 -20.99 24.90
CA PRO A 865 -21.65 -19.92 24.04
C PRO A 865 -21.27 -18.51 24.50
N ARG A 866 -21.18 -18.28 25.82
CA ARG A 866 -20.70 -17.00 26.39
C ARG A 866 -19.26 -16.70 26.00
N ILE A 867 -18.36 -17.68 26.16
CA ILE A 867 -16.93 -17.53 25.83
C ILE A 867 -16.76 -17.32 24.32
N ALA A 868 -17.48 -18.09 23.51
CA ALA A 868 -17.43 -17.98 22.05
C ALA A 868 -17.91 -16.61 21.56
N ARG A 869 -18.99 -16.05 22.13
CA ARG A 869 -19.44 -14.69 21.81
C ARG A 869 -18.38 -13.65 22.13
N GLY A 870 -17.75 -13.71 23.31
CA GLY A 870 -16.70 -12.77 23.69
C GLY A 870 -15.52 -12.80 22.72
N ILE A 871 -15.10 -14.00 22.30
CA ILE A 871 -14.04 -14.17 21.28
C ILE A 871 -14.48 -13.59 19.94
N LEU A 872 -15.71 -13.86 19.49
CA LEU A 872 -16.23 -13.38 18.20
C LEU A 872 -16.41 -11.86 18.17
N GLU A 873 -16.91 -11.25 19.25
CA GLU A 873 -17.03 -9.79 19.37
C GLU A 873 -15.65 -9.11 19.35
N ASP A 874 -14.65 -9.73 20.00
CA ASP A 874 -13.28 -9.22 19.97
C ASP A 874 -12.62 -9.35 18.58
N ILE A 875 -12.90 -10.43 17.83
CA ILE A 875 -12.40 -10.65 16.45
C ILE A 875 -13.09 -9.73 15.44
N LEU A 876 -14.42 -9.66 15.49
CA LEU A 876 -15.22 -8.94 14.50
C LEU A 876 -15.23 -7.43 14.79
N GLY A 877 -14.84 -7.01 16.00
CA GLY A 877 -14.86 -5.61 16.41
C GLY A 877 -16.28 -5.02 16.50
N ILE A 878 -17.30 -5.88 16.46
CA ILE A 878 -18.72 -5.51 16.57
C ILE A 878 -19.33 -6.19 17.79
N GLU A 879 -20.35 -5.56 18.36
CA GLU A 879 -21.15 -6.14 19.43
C GLU A 879 -22.23 -7.05 18.80
N LEU A 880 -22.31 -8.30 19.26
CA LEU A 880 -23.27 -9.28 18.76
C LEU A 880 -24.61 -9.15 19.51
N PRO A 881 -25.74 -9.56 18.91
CA PRO A 881 -27.04 -9.53 19.57
C PRO A 881 -27.08 -10.48 20.79
N PRO A 882 -27.90 -10.18 21.81
CA PRO A 882 -28.07 -11.05 22.97
C PRO A 882 -28.69 -12.39 22.59
N PHE A 883 -28.37 -13.41 23.39
CA PHE A 883 -28.94 -14.75 23.21
C PHE A 883 -30.43 -14.81 23.62
N PRO A 884 -31.23 -15.74 23.08
CA PRO A 884 -32.62 -15.97 23.50
C PRO A 884 -32.73 -16.32 24.99
N LYS A 885 -33.85 -15.95 25.63
CA LYS A 885 -34.05 -16.06 27.10
C LYS A 885 -33.87 -17.46 27.70
N ASP A 886 -34.09 -18.50 26.90
CA ASP A 886 -34.04 -19.90 27.36
C ASP A 886 -32.77 -20.64 26.86
N PHE A 887 -31.77 -19.91 26.36
CA PHE A 887 -30.57 -20.52 25.80
C PHE A 887 -29.49 -20.74 26.87
N PRO A 888 -28.93 -21.96 27.02
CA PRO A 888 -27.93 -22.26 28.04
C PRO A 888 -26.55 -21.68 27.67
N LEU A 889 -26.15 -20.59 28.36
CA LEU A 889 -24.95 -19.80 28.01
C LEU A 889 -23.64 -20.31 28.58
N ASP A 890 -23.73 -20.99 29.72
CA ASP A 890 -22.59 -21.48 30.50
C ASP A 890 -22.45 -23.00 30.39
N VAL A 891 -23.26 -23.63 29.55
CA VAL A 891 -23.14 -25.05 29.20
C VAL A 891 -22.26 -25.17 27.96
N PRO A 892 -21.19 -25.97 27.99
CA PRO A 892 -20.34 -26.20 26.83
C PRO A 892 -21.13 -26.67 25.61
N PHE A 893 -20.72 -26.25 24.40
CA PHE A 893 -21.39 -26.64 23.16
C PHE A 893 -21.53 -28.16 23.02
N SER A 894 -20.48 -28.91 23.39
CA SER A 894 -20.48 -30.37 23.39
C SER A 894 -21.55 -30.98 24.31
N LEU A 895 -21.86 -30.34 25.44
CA LEU A 895 -22.92 -30.77 26.35
C LEU A 895 -24.31 -30.35 25.87
N THR A 896 -24.47 -29.15 25.31
CA THR A 896 -25.75 -28.73 24.72
C THR A 896 -26.15 -29.58 23.52
N MET A 897 -25.18 -29.96 22.69
CA MET A 897 -25.35 -30.92 21.59
C MET A 897 -25.60 -32.33 22.13
N ALA A 898 -24.88 -32.77 23.16
CA ALA A 898 -25.12 -34.07 23.79
C ALA A 898 -26.49 -34.17 24.47
N GLU A 899 -27.04 -33.08 25.03
CA GLU A 899 -28.41 -33.01 25.58
C GLU A 899 -29.47 -32.98 24.47
N ALA A 900 -29.22 -32.22 23.39
CA ALA A 900 -30.09 -32.22 22.21
C ALA A 900 -30.10 -33.61 21.52
N VAL A 901 -28.96 -34.32 21.53
CA VAL A 901 -28.81 -35.69 21.01
C VAL A 901 -29.33 -36.75 22.00
N LYS A 902 -29.21 -36.53 23.32
CA LYS A 902 -29.78 -37.42 24.36
C LYS A 902 -31.30 -37.54 24.27
N ASN A 903 -31.98 -36.49 23.81
CA ASN A 903 -33.41 -36.56 23.53
C ASN A 903 -33.75 -37.38 22.27
N MET A 904 -32.75 -37.94 21.55
CA MET A 904 -32.93 -38.77 20.36
C MET A 904 -31.94 -39.96 20.12
N ALA A 905 -30.96 -40.32 20.98
CA ALA A 905 -30.19 -41.59 20.87
C ALA A 905 -29.23 -41.94 22.05
N ASP A 906 -28.85 -43.24 22.09
CA ASP A 906 -28.13 -44.07 23.08
C ASP A 906 -26.69 -43.60 23.49
N PRO A 907 -26.21 -43.83 24.75
CA PRO A 907 -25.03 -43.16 25.32
C PRO A 907 -23.63 -43.64 24.90
N THR A 908 -23.47 -44.45 23.84
CA THR A 908 -22.16 -45.05 23.51
C THR A 908 -21.47 -44.58 22.21
N GLU A 909 -21.99 -43.58 21.48
CA GLU A 909 -21.36 -43.09 20.22
C GLU A 909 -21.03 -41.57 20.18
N PRO A 910 -19.90 -41.14 19.57
CA PRO A 910 -19.54 -39.72 19.40
C PRO A 910 -20.41 -38.98 18.37
N GLY A 911 -21.05 -37.89 18.80
CA GLY A 911 -22.21 -37.25 18.14
C GLY A 911 -22.02 -36.44 16.84
N GLN A 912 -20.87 -36.49 16.15
CA GLN A 912 -20.69 -35.73 14.90
C GLN A 912 -20.72 -36.56 13.61
N GLN A 913 -20.84 -37.89 13.71
CA GLN A 913 -20.78 -38.79 12.54
C GLN A 913 -22.09 -39.53 12.21
N VAL A 914 -23.10 -39.47 13.08
CA VAL A 914 -24.24 -40.40 13.03
C VAL A 914 -25.25 -40.10 11.92
N THR A 915 -25.44 -38.85 11.51
CA THR A 915 -26.45 -38.52 10.47
C THR A 915 -25.94 -38.84 9.07
N ALA A 916 -24.68 -38.53 8.75
CA ALA A 916 -24.10 -38.77 7.43
C ALA A 916 -23.80 -40.26 7.18
N LEU A 917 -23.32 -40.99 8.19
CA LEU A 917 -23.03 -42.43 8.05
C LEU A 917 -24.31 -43.27 7.95
N LYS A 918 -25.41 -42.91 8.64
CA LYS A 918 -26.70 -43.61 8.47
C LYS A 918 -27.31 -43.38 7.10
N THR A 919 -27.16 -42.19 6.51
CA THR A 919 -27.64 -41.94 5.14
C THR A 919 -26.79 -42.69 4.11
N ILE A 920 -25.48 -42.78 4.31
CA ILE A 920 -24.58 -43.53 3.43
C ILE A 920 -24.84 -45.03 3.55
N ASP A 921 -24.98 -45.59 4.76
CA ASP A 921 -25.29 -47.01 4.98
C ASP A 921 -26.65 -47.41 4.38
N LEU A 922 -27.66 -46.54 4.47
CA LEU A 922 -28.96 -46.76 3.85
C LEU A 922 -28.88 -46.73 2.31
N ILE A 923 -28.10 -45.81 1.74
CA ILE A 923 -27.86 -45.71 0.29
C ILE A 923 -27.05 -46.91 -0.23
N THR A 924 -26.07 -47.40 0.55
CA THR A 924 -25.27 -48.58 0.23
C THR A 924 -26.13 -49.84 0.23
N LYS A 925 -27.01 -50.02 1.24
CA LYS A 925 -27.95 -51.16 1.29
C LYS A 925 -28.98 -51.14 0.16
N LEU A 926 -29.45 -49.95 -0.25
CA LEU A 926 -30.34 -49.77 -1.42
C LEU A 926 -29.67 -50.09 -2.76
N THR A 927 -28.35 -49.90 -2.88
CA THR A 927 -27.61 -50.18 -4.13
C THR A 927 -27.14 -51.63 -4.24
N GLU A 928 -27.06 -52.36 -3.13
CA GLU A 928 -26.63 -53.77 -3.07
C GLU A 928 -27.79 -54.78 -3.08
N GLY A 929 -29.05 -54.32 -3.06
CA GLY A 929 -30.24 -55.17 -3.24
C GLY A 929 -30.53 -56.12 -2.08
N THR A 930 -30.15 -55.75 -0.85
CA THR A 930 -30.28 -56.57 0.37
C THR A 930 -31.23 -55.95 1.38
N VAL A 931 -32.39 -55.46 0.92
CA VAL A 931 -33.41 -54.80 1.74
C VAL A 931 -34.69 -55.63 1.76
N SER A 932 -35.39 -55.68 2.89
CA SER A 932 -36.68 -56.39 3.01
C SER A 932 -37.86 -55.54 2.48
N ASP A 933 -38.94 -56.19 2.01
CA ASP A 933 -40.12 -55.53 1.43
C ASP A 933 -40.79 -54.48 2.36
N GLU A 934 -40.61 -54.61 3.69
CA GLU A 934 -41.11 -53.63 4.67
C GLU A 934 -40.27 -52.33 4.70
N GLU A 935 -38.96 -52.43 4.53
CA GLU A 935 -38.02 -51.30 4.56
C GLU A 935 -38.07 -50.48 3.26
N GLU A 936 -38.36 -51.12 2.12
CA GLU A 936 -38.58 -50.44 0.83
C GLU A 936 -39.85 -49.57 0.86
N GLY A 937 -40.91 -50.04 1.54
CA GLY A 937 -42.16 -49.30 1.73
C GLY A 937 -42.03 -48.03 2.57
N GLU A 938 -41.13 -48.01 3.56
CA GLU A 938 -40.84 -46.82 4.37
C GLU A 938 -39.98 -45.79 3.61
N ALA A 939 -38.99 -46.26 2.85
CA ALA A 939 -38.14 -45.40 2.03
C ALA A 939 -38.94 -44.67 0.93
N ILE A 940 -39.87 -45.36 0.26
CA ILE A 940 -40.73 -44.77 -0.77
C ILE A 940 -41.65 -43.68 -0.18
N LYS A 941 -42.18 -43.89 1.04
CA LYS A 941 -42.99 -42.88 1.74
C LYS A 941 -42.18 -41.62 2.07
N LEU A 942 -40.96 -41.79 2.56
CA LEU A 942 -40.06 -40.68 2.93
C LEU A 942 -39.63 -39.85 1.71
N VAL A 943 -39.29 -40.51 0.60
CA VAL A 943 -38.95 -39.84 -0.66
C VAL A 943 -40.15 -39.08 -1.24
N ALA A 944 -41.35 -39.67 -1.22
CA ALA A 944 -42.57 -39.00 -1.66
C ALA A 944 -42.93 -37.78 -0.80
N MET A 945 -42.64 -37.82 0.50
CA MET A 945 -42.85 -36.70 1.42
C MET A 945 -41.86 -35.55 1.16
N ALA A 946 -40.58 -35.88 0.95
CA ALA A 946 -39.53 -34.91 0.61
C ALA A 946 -39.80 -34.23 -0.74
N GLN A 947 -40.26 -34.99 -1.74
CA GLN A 947 -40.58 -34.48 -3.06
C GLN A 947 -41.75 -33.49 -3.02
N ARG A 948 -42.82 -33.79 -2.26
CA ARG A 948 -43.94 -32.85 -2.03
C ARG A 948 -43.50 -31.57 -1.30
N HIS A 949 -42.54 -31.67 -0.39
CA HIS A 949 -42.04 -30.51 0.34
C HIS A 949 -41.18 -29.59 -0.56
N LEU A 950 -40.37 -30.18 -1.43
CA LEU A 950 -39.59 -29.48 -2.45
C LEU A 950 -40.48 -28.80 -3.49
N GLU A 951 -41.52 -29.47 -4.00
CA GLU A 951 -42.48 -28.86 -4.93
C GLU A 951 -43.22 -27.68 -4.32
N LYS A 952 -43.54 -27.75 -3.01
CA LYS A 952 -44.20 -26.66 -2.27
C LYS A 952 -43.27 -25.44 -2.12
N LYS A 953 -41.98 -25.65 -1.86
CA LYS A 953 -40.96 -24.57 -1.83
C LYS A 953 -40.72 -23.98 -3.21
N PHE A 954 -40.63 -24.79 -4.26
CA PHE A 954 -40.45 -24.30 -5.63
C PHE A 954 -41.63 -23.44 -6.11
N ARG A 955 -42.88 -23.78 -5.72
CA ARG A 955 -44.04 -22.92 -5.99
C ARG A 955 -43.98 -21.58 -5.24
N GLN A 956 -43.53 -21.57 -3.98
CA GLN A 956 -43.38 -20.32 -3.20
C GLN A 956 -42.31 -19.39 -3.78
N ILE A 957 -41.23 -19.93 -4.34
CA ILE A 957 -40.17 -19.15 -4.97
C ILE A 957 -40.62 -18.58 -6.33
N ARG A 958 -41.42 -19.35 -7.09
CA ARG A 958 -41.91 -18.94 -8.41
C ARG A 958 -42.91 -17.77 -8.35
N ASP A 959 -43.69 -17.67 -7.28
CA ASP A 959 -44.78 -16.71 -7.17
C ASP A 959 -44.40 -15.41 -6.40
N GLN A 960 -43.11 -15.20 -6.09
CA GLN A 960 -42.60 -13.93 -5.52
C GLN A 960 -42.27 -12.90 -6.62
N PRO A 961 -42.86 -11.69 -6.61
CA PRO A 961 -42.47 -10.63 -7.54
C PRO A 961 -41.08 -10.06 -7.18
N PRO A 962 -40.29 -9.59 -8.18
CA PRO A 962 -38.95 -9.07 -7.95
C PRO A 962 -38.97 -7.75 -7.16
N ASN A 963 -38.11 -7.66 -6.14
CA ASN A 963 -37.91 -6.48 -5.32
C ASN A 963 -37.07 -5.43 -6.07
N PRO A 964 -37.53 -4.17 -6.24
CA PRO A 964 -36.91 -3.20 -7.16
C PRO A 964 -35.69 -2.42 -6.62
N GLU A 965 -34.98 -2.90 -5.61
CA GLU A 965 -33.72 -2.27 -5.17
C GLU A 965 -32.60 -3.32 -5.00
N SER A 966 -31.83 -3.51 -6.09
CA SER A 966 -30.46 -4.05 -6.08
C SER A 966 -29.69 -3.52 -7.27
#